data_AF-A0A9K3CYN5-F1
#
_entry.id   AF-A0A9K3CYN5-F1
#
_cell.length_a   1.000
_cell.length_b   1.000
_cell.length_c   1.000
_cell.angle_alpha   90.00
_cell.angle_beta   90.00
_cell.angle_gamma   90.00
#
_symmetry.space_group_name_H-M   'P 1'
#
loop_
_entity.id
_entity.type
_entity.pdbx_description
1 polymer ?
#
loop_
_entity_poly.entity_id
_entity_poly.type
_entity_poly.pdbx_seq_one_letter_code
_entity_poly.pdbx_strand_id
1 'polypeptide(L)'
;MSEWSFESNKALIEERAAFLASKVDTEGEFLPQRVRESFELFPHHSIAEMIDHTVLASDAKVGQVAVLCGEALDNGFASVCVNPCHAGRAVSVLKGSSVLTCCVIGFPLGSMSTRGKVAEVEELVEMGVEEIDMVINVGLLKSGYFQAVHDDIQAIAAACHKGDTHLKVIIEATCLQSPRLIIDACLLSVAANADYVKTSTGMHKNGGAKADHVRLMRWCVGDRLGVKAAGGIGSYADAMAMVSAGASRIGASKGIKIVAEEAGAPMAVPATPVENPSSYYDGFDINNVVTLKYGTSKGCFFGCGAIEKFGDILDDLKPSCVGFVTSKGAYKRTGAWAVIQRIMGERNVPHLLFDKICTNPTGALVDECTEMFRSRFDENFVVCAIGGGSPIDAAKSVAVLLRYPAETSRSLYLQEFAASEAAPLVAVNLTAGTGTEVDRFAVVSLLKEDPPLKPILVSDSIYPCYSINDPFLLRTLPPRLTVLTAVDALNHVMEACTTSVRTPFSAALAQNCVQIVADWLPVAMKDGMNLQARYWLHMAAAMGGMAFDESLLHITHALEHTLSALIPDLAHGLGLAMIQPAVMGHIWPAVGNILATVFAPIIPGFKGVPSEAAKASGALKTWLHSVGVTDSLATHGFTQKDVARLVHCTRSCPGMDGLLSISPVPCGDDAMAAIFSGM
;
A
#
# COMPACT_ATOMS: atom_id res chain seq x y z
N MET A 1 -6.91 17.87 -22.21
CA MET A 1 -6.53 16.52 -22.66
C MET A 1 -7.67 15.61 -22.24
N SER A 2 -8.51 15.22 -23.19
CA SER A 2 -9.69 14.37 -22.94
C SER A 2 -9.28 13.03 -22.34
N GLU A 3 -10.05 12.55 -21.37
CA GLU A 3 -9.83 11.29 -20.68
C GLU A 3 -9.64 10.13 -21.65
N TRP A 4 -8.53 9.44 -21.50
CA TRP A 4 -8.14 8.27 -22.27
C TRP A 4 -8.91 7.07 -21.69
N SER A 5 -10.01 6.65 -22.33
CA SER A 5 -10.76 5.46 -21.90
C SER A 5 -10.84 4.43 -23.03
N PHE A 6 -10.58 3.16 -22.66
CA PHE A 6 -10.66 2.00 -23.54
C PHE A 6 -12.05 1.88 -24.20
N GLU A 7 -13.12 2.10 -23.44
CA GLU A 7 -14.49 1.95 -23.94
C GLU A 7 -14.89 2.98 -24.99
N SER A 8 -14.31 4.18 -24.94
CA SER A 8 -14.56 5.22 -25.94
C SER A 8 -13.95 4.92 -27.32
N ASN A 9 -13.02 3.96 -27.41
CA ASN A 9 -12.24 3.69 -28.63
C ASN A 9 -12.63 2.39 -29.35
N LYS A 10 -13.55 1.57 -28.82
CA LYS A 10 -13.96 0.30 -29.45
C LYS A 10 -14.58 0.51 -30.84
N ALA A 11 -15.46 1.51 -30.98
CA ALA A 11 -16.07 1.89 -32.26
C ALA A 11 -15.05 2.43 -33.28
N LEU A 12 -13.92 2.96 -32.80
CA LEU A 12 -12.86 3.50 -33.66
C LEU A 12 -12.14 2.39 -34.43
N ILE A 13 -12.03 1.19 -33.88
CA ILE A 13 -11.25 0.09 -34.49
C ILE A 13 -11.91 -0.40 -35.77
N GLU A 14 -13.24 -0.58 -35.76
CA GLU A 14 -14.00 -0.95 -36.96
C GLU A 14 -13.94 0.16 -38.03
N GLU A 15 -14.07 1.43 -37.62
CA GLU A 15 -13.90 2.59 -38.51
C GLU A 15 -12.52 2.58 -39.17
N ARG A 16 -11.46 2.38 -38.38
CA ARG A 16 -10.08 2.36 -38.88
C ARG A 16 -9.82 1.17 -39.80
N ALA A 17 -10.32 -0.01 -39.47
CA ALA A 17 -10.18 -1.19 -40.32
C ALA A 17 -10.82 -0.99 -41.70
N ALA A 18 -12.06 -0.50 -41.74
CA ALA A 18 -12.73 -0.19 -43.01
C ALA A 18 -11.99 0.91 -43.78
N PHE A 19 -11.48 1.92 -43.09
CA PHE A 19 -10.66 2.96 -43.71
C PHE A 19 -9.38 2.39 -44.31
N LEU A 20 -8.62 1.57 -43.58
CA LEU A 20 -7.35 1.01 -44.06
C LEU A 20 -7.55 0.03 -45.21
N ALA A 21 -8.62 -0.77 -45.20
CA ALA A 21 -9.00 -1.62 -46.33
C ALA A 21 -9.23 -0.83 -47.63
N SER A 22 -9.60 0.46 -47.53
CA SER A 22 -9.70 1.37 -48.69
C SER A 22 -8.38 2.05 -49.10
N LYS A 23 -7.33 1.93 -48.27
CA LYS A 23 -6.03 2.59 -48.45
C LYS A 23 -4.90 1.64 -48.76
N VAL A 24 -5.10 0.35 -48.52
CA VAL A 24 -4.10 -0.70 -48.73
C VAL A 24 -4.68 -1.71 -49.71
N ASP A 25 -3.97 -1.93 -50.80
CA ASP A 25 -4.25 -2.98 -51.78
C ASP A 25 -3.67 -4.30 -51.27
N THR A 26 -4.48 -5.04 -50.51
CA THR A 26 -4.08 -6.32 -49.88
C THR A 26 -5.25 -7.30 -49.86
N GLU A 27 -4.95 -8.59 -49.98
CA GLU A 27 -5.92 -9.68 -49.75
C GLU A 27 -6.06 -10.01 -48.24
N GLY A 28 -5.32 -9.32 -47.37
CA GLY A 28 -5.31 -9.56 -45.92
C GLY A 28 -6.52 -8.99 -45.17
N GLU A 29 -7.01 -9.73 -44.17
CA GLU A 29 -8.08 -9.28 -43.28
C GLU A 29 -7.56 -8.33 -42.20
N PHE A 30 -8.23 -7.18 -42.03
CA PHE A 30 -7.89 -6.19 -40.99
C PHE A 30 -8.55 -6.48 -39.64
N LEU A 31 -9.72 -7.13 -39.60
CA LEU A 31 -10.45 -7.47 -38.37
C LEU A 31 -10.59 -8.99 -38.22
N PRO A 32 -10.38 -9.56 -37.02
CA PRO A 32 -10.63 -10.98 -36.76
C PRO A 32 -12.14 -11.30 -36.64
N GLN A 33 -12.54 -12.55 -36.89
CA GLN A 33 -13.89 -13.05 -36.62
C GLN A 33 -14.23 -12.90 -35.12
N ARG A 34 -15.21 -12.02 -34.80
CA ARG A 34 -15.86 -11.77 -33.48
C ARG A 34 -14.97 -11.98 -32.25
N VAL A 35 -14.43 -10.86 -31.74
CA VAL A 35 -13.73 -10.78 -30.44
C VAL A 35 -14.65 -11.27 -29.31
N ARG A 36 -14.21 -12.28 -28.54
CA ARG A 36 -14.89 -12.70 -27.29
C ARG A 36 -14.93 -11.51 -26.32
N GLU A 37 -16.06 -11.32 -25.64
CA GLU A 37 -16.27 -10.21 -24.68
C GLU A 37 -15.39 -10.31 -23.42
N SER A 38 -14.66 -11.41 -23.26
CA SER A 38 -13.75 -11.67 -22.14
C SER A 38 -12.48 -12.33 -22.63
N PHE A 39 -11.32 -11.73 -22.32
CA PHE A 39 -10.05 -12.44 -22.37
C PHE A 39 -10.01 -13.37 -21.15
N GLU A 40 -10.13 -14.68 -21.35
CA GLU A 40 -9.65 -15.60 -20.34
C GLU A 40 -8.16 -15.31 -20.19
N LEU A 41 -7.76 -14.85 -19.00
CA LEU A 41 -6.35 -14.68 -18.65
C LEU A 41 -5.66 -16.01 -18.96
N PHE A 42 -4.60 -15.96 -19.78
CA PHE A 42 -3.82 -17.12 -20.18
C PHE A 42 -3.56 -18.03 -18.97
N PRO A 43 -3.60 -19.37 -19.12
CA PRO A 43 -3.32 -20.29 -18.03
C PRO A 43 -1.98 -19.95 -17.39
N HIS A 44 -1.88 -20.12 -16.07
CA HIS A 44 -0.74 -19.77 -15.23
C HIS A 44 0.61 -20.27 -15.79
N HIS A 45 1.28 -19.46 -16.60
CA HIS A 45 2.68 -19.62 -16.98
C HIS A 45 3.55 -18.82 -16.00
N SER A 46 4.71 -19.35 -15.63
CA SER A 46 5.71 -18.56 -14.89
C SER A 46 6.12 -17.36 -15.74
N ILE A 47 6.31 -16.20 -15.11
CA ILE A 47 6.74 -14.98 -15.81
C ILE A 47 8.07 -15.19 -16.54
N ALA A 48 8.90 -16.13 -16.09
CA ALA A 48 10.16 -16.51 -16.74
C ALA A 48 9.94 -16.90 -18.21
N GLU A 49 8.97 -17.77 -18.48
CA GLU A 49 8.63 -18.28 -19.82
C GLU A 49 8.04 -17.19 -20.74
N MET A 50 7.74 -16.01 -20.19
CA MET A 50 7.24 -14.85 -20.94
C MET A 50 8.34 -13.81 -21.22
N ILE A 51 9.52 -13.93 -20.62
CA ILE A 51 10.57 -12.90 -20.69
C ILE A 51 11.42 -13.04 -21.97
N ASP A 52 11.48 -11.94 -22.71
CA ASP A 52 12.49 -11.70 -23.74
C ASP A 52 13.64 -10.91 -23.12
N HIS A 53 14.70 -11.62 -22.73
CA HIS A 53 15.82 -11.02 -22.01
C HIS A 53 16.70 -10.23 -22.97
N THR A 54 16.80 -8.93 -22.75
CA THR A 54 17.19 -7.98 -23.80
C THR A 54 18.44 -7.18 -23.44
N VAL A 55 19.41 -7.11 -24.37
CA VAL A 55 20.53 -6.15 -24.36
C VAL A 55 20.66 -5.49 -25.72
N LEU A 56 20.23 -4.23 -25.81
CA LEU A 56 20.19 -3.43 -27.04
C LEU A 56 20.87 -2.06 -26.92
N ALA A 57 21.58 -1.82 -25.82
CA ALA A 57 22.35 -0.59 -25.65
C ALA A 57 23.38 -0.46 -26.78
N SER A 58 23.61 0.75 -27.29
CA SER A 58 24.54 0.98 -28.40
C SER A 58 25.99 0.63 -28.04
N ASP A 59 26.31 0.59 -26.74
CA ASP A 59 27.62 0.26 -26.17
C ASP A 59 27.67 -1.14 -25.54
N ALA A 60 26.69 -2.00 -25.85
CA ALA A 60 26.66 -3.38 -25.37
C ALA A 60 27.94 -4.14 -25.76
N LYS A 61 28.62 -4.70 -24.76
CA LYS A 61 29.86 -5.45 -24.92
C LYS A 61 29.57 -6.92 -25.18
N VAL A 62 30.47 -7.57 -25.91
CA VAL A 62 30.44 -9.01 -26.19
C VAL A 62 30.20 -9.87 -24.94
N GLY A 63 30.89 -9.55 -23.83
CA GLY A 63 30.75 -10.29 -22.57
C GLY A 63 29.36 -10.18 -21.95
N GLN A 64 28.66 -9.04 -22.12
CA GLN A 64 27.31 -8.87 -21.59
C GLN A 64 26.30 -9.76 -22.31
N VAL A 65 26.50 -10.06 -23.60
CA VAL A 65 25.65 -11.00 -24.33
C VAL A 65 25.84 -12.44 -23.85
N ALA A 66 27.08 -12.85 -23.53
CA ALA A 66 27.33 -14.19 -22.99
C ALA A 66 26.65 -14.37 -21.63
N VAL A 67 26.75 -13.36 -20.76
CA VAL A 67 26.03 -13.32 -19.48
C VAL A 67 24.52 -13.41 -19.70
N LEU A 68 23.98 -12.59 -20.59
CA LEU A 68 22.55 -12.57 -20.92
C LEU A 68 22.02 -13.93 -21.40
N CYS A 69 22.80 -14.64 -22.22
CA CYS A 69 22.44 -15.98 -22.68
C CYS A 69 22.47 -17.00 -21.54
N GLY A 70 23.48 -16.95 -20.67
CA GLY A 70 23.55 -17.81 -19.49
C GLY A 70 22.38 -17.58 -18.53
N GLU A 71 22.10 -16.31 -18.21
CA GLU A 71 20.96 -15.87 -17.42
C GLU A 71 19.62 -16.41 -17.95
N ALA A 72 19.43 -16.34 -19.28
CA ALA A 72 18.23 -16.85 -19.93
C ALA A 72 18.10 -18.37 -19.87
N LEU A 73 19.21 -19.10 -20.06
CA LEU A 73 19.24 -20.57 -19.95
C LEU A 73 18.95 -21.02 -18.51
N ASP A 74 19.60 -20.41 -17.54
CA ASP A 74 19.48 -20.77 -16.12
C ASP A 74 18.06 -20.58 -15.58
N ASN A 75 17.30 -19.65 -16.16
CA ASN A 75 15.96 -19.27 -15.69
C ASN A 75 14.84 -19.69 -16.65
N GLY A 76 15.14 -20.36 -17.77
CA GLY A 76 14.12 -20.80 -18.72
C GLY A 76 13.36 -19.66 -19.40
N PHE A 77 14.06 -18.59 -19.78
CA PHE A 77 13.44 -17.45 -20.46
C PHE A 77 12.95 -17.79 -21.88
N ALA A 78 12.00 -17.01 -22.37
CA ALA A 78 11.39 -17.23 -23.68
C ALA A 78 12.37 -16.98 -24.83
N SER A 79 13.11 -15.88 -24.77
CA SER A 79 14.12 -15.55 -25.77
C SER A 79 15.23 -14.63 -25.25
N VAL A 80 16.31 -14.54 -26.02
CA VAL A 80 17.37 -13.54 -25.84
C VAL A 80 17.36 -12.57 -27.02
N CYS A 81 17.14 -11.28 -26.75
CA CYS A 81 17.05 -10.23 -27.77
C CYS A 81 18.32 -9.37 -27.81
N VAL A 82 19.02 -9.40 -28.95
CA VAL A 82 20.31 -8.72 -29.16
C VAL A 82 20.37 -7.92 -30.47
N ASN A 83 21.40 -7.09 -30.61
CA ASN A 83 21.71 -6.45 -31.89
C ASN A 83 22.25 -7.49 -32.91
N PRO A 84 22.01 -7.32 -34.22
CA PRO A 84 22.42 -8.25 -35.29
C PRO A 84 23.90 -8.66 -35.26
N CYS A 85 24.80 -7.74 -34.89
CA CYS A 85 26.25 -8.03 -34.76
C CYS A 85 26.59 -9.06 -33.67
N HIS A 86 25.61 -9.49 -32.88
CA HIS A 86 25.74 -10.50 -31.82
C HIS A 86 24.94 -11.77 -32.10
N ALA A 87 24.19 -11.83 -33.22
CA ALA A 87 23.32 -12.94 -33.60
C ALA A 87 24.05 -14.29 -33.59
N GLY A 88 25.17 -14.40 -34.29
CA GLY A 88 25.91 -15.67 -34.39
C GLY A 88 26.41 -16.19 -33.03
N ARG A 89 26.65 -15.29 -32.07
CA ARG A 89 27.03 -15.69 -30.71
C ARG A 89 25.83 -16.18 -29.91
N ALA A 90 24.71 -15.46 -29.96
CA ALA A 90 23.48 -15.88 -29.29
C ALA A 90 23.02 -17.24 -29.82
N VAL A 91 22.99 -17.42 -31.15
CA VAL A 91 22.71 -18.71 -31.80
C VAL A 91 23.66 -19.80 -31.33
N SER A 92 24.97 -19.53 -31.33
CA SER A 92 25.94 -20.55 -30.89
C SER A 92 25.75 -20.97 -29.43
N VAL A 93 25.37 -20.05 -28.53
CA VAL A 93 25.24 -20.33 -27.10
C VAL A 93 23.91 -21.02 -26.79
N LEU A 94 22.82 -20.61 -27.45
CA LEU A 94 21.46 -21.09 -27.17
C LEU A 94 21.07 -22.34 -27.98
N LYS A 95 21.94 -22.78 -28.89
CA LYS A 95 21.67 -23.92 -29.78
C LYS A 95 21.23 -25.16 -29.01
N GLY A 96 20.03 -25.66 -29.35
CA GLY A 96 19.45 -26.87 -28.76
C GLY A 96 18.82 -26.67 -27.39
N SER A 97 18.74 -25.42 -26.90
CA SER A 97 17.93 -25.05 -25.73
C SER A 97 16.51 -24.69 -26.13
N SER A 98 15.62 -24.50 -25.15
CA SER A 98 14.27 -23.97 -25.35
C SER A 98 14.22 -22.44 -25.41
N VAL A 99 15.34 -21.76 -25.17
CA VAL A 99 15.44 -20.29 -25.20
C VAL A 99 15.69 -19.83 -26.63
N LEU A 100 14.74 -19.09 -27.20
CA LEU A 100 14.81 -18.66 -28.59
C LEU A 100 15.82 -17.53 -28.80
N THR A 101 16.38 -17.48 -29.99
CA THR A 101 17.23 -16.36 -30.42
C THR A 101 16.41 -15.25 -31.06
N CYS A 102 16.56 -14.02 -30.55
CA CYS A 102 15.87 -12.84 -31.09
C CYS A 102 16.87 -11.75 -31.51
N CYS A 103 16.67 -11.16 -32.69
CA CYS A 103 17.43 -9.99 -33.14
C CYS A 103 16.52 -8.82 -33.52
N VAL A 104 16.97 -7.60 -33.26
CA VAL A 104 16.29 -6.40 -33.75
C VAL A 104 16.75 -6.02 -35.15
N ILE A 105 15.83 -5.56 -36.00
CA ILE A 105 16.17 -4.97 -37.29
C ILE A 105 15.59 -3.56 -37.41
N GLY A 106 16.27 -2.73 -38.20
CA GLY A 106 15.85 -1.35 -38.36
C GLY A 106 15.81 -0.57 -37.03
N PHE A 107 16.52 -1.00 -36.00
CA PHE A 107 16.45 -0.43 -34.67
C PHE A 107 17.39 0.77 -34.50
N PRO A 108 17.02 1.80 -33.71
CA PRO A 108 15.72 2.00 -33.05
C PRO A 108 14.71 2.79 -33.90
N LEU A 109 15.04 3.22 -35.12
CA LEU A 109 14.29 4.27 -35.83
C LEU A 109 13.28 3.76 -36.87
N GLY A 110 13.47 2.56 -37.40
CA GLY A 110 12.66 1.97 -38.47
C GLY A 110 12.79 2.63 -39.84
N SER A 111 13.66 3.64 -39.98
CA SER A 111 13.79 4.51 -41.17
C SER A 111 14.57 3.92 -42.35
N MET A 112 14.96 2.66 -42.27
CA MET A 112 15.79 1.98 -43.26
C MET A 112 14.92 1.55 -44.44
N SER A 113 15.52 1.44 -45.64
CA SER A 113 14.78 0.93 -46.81
C SER A 113 14.32 -0.51 -46.57
N THR A 114 13.13 -0.85 -47.06
CA THR A 114 12.56 -2.22 -46.97
C THR A 114 13.54 -3.27 -47.50
N ARG A 115 14.16 -3.04 -48.66
CA ARG A 115 15.16 -3.96 -49.22
C ARG A 115 16.35 -4.21 -48.28
N GLY A 116 16.80 -3.18 -47.57
CA GLY A 116 17.87 -3.30 -46.58
C GLY A 116 17.45 -4.14 -45.37
N LYS A 117 16.24 -3.91 -44.86
CA LYS A 117 15.66 -4.72 -43.77
C LYS A 117 15.48 -6.19 -44.20
N VAL A 118 14.99 -6.43 -45.42
CA VAL A 118 14.82 -7.79 -45.97
C VAL A 118 16.16 -8.52 -46.07
N ALA A 119 17.19 -7.87 -46.62
CA ALA A 119 18.51 -8.49 -46.74
C ALA A 119 19.11 -8.84 -45.37
N GLU A 120 18.95 -7.96 -44.37
CA GLU A 120 19.39 -8.21 -42.99
C GLU A 120 18.62 -9.39 -42.36
N VAL A 121 17.31 -9.51 -42.62
CA VAL A 121 16.50 -10.64 -42.15
C VAL A 121 16.93 -11.94 -42.79
N GLU A 122 17.11 -11.97 -44.11
CA GLU A 122 17.55 -13.17 -44.82
C GLU A 122 18.90 -13.67 -44.26
N GLU A 123 19.85 -12.78 -43.99
CA GLU A 123 21.11 -13.12 -43.34
C GLU A 123 20.89 -13.70 -41.93
N LEU A 124 20.08 -13.05 -41.10
CA LEU A 124 19.82 -13.51 -39.73
C LEU A 124 19.09 -14.86 -39.69
N VAL A 125 18.16 -15.08 -40.61
CA VAL A 125 17.45 -16.35 -40.79
C VAL A 125 18.42 -17.46 -41.22
N GLU A 126 19.31 -17.19 -42.18
CA GLU A 126 20.37 -18.13 -42.58
C GLU A 126 21.33 -18.47 -41.42
N MET A 127 21.59 -17.50 -40.54
CA MET A 127 22.37 -17.70 -39.32
C MET A 127 21.65 -18.53 -38.25
N GLY A 128 20.34 -18.76 -38.40
CA GLY A 128 19.52 -19.54 -37.47
C GLY A 128 18.89 -18.72 -36.34
N VAL A 129 18.63 -17.43 -36.55
CA VAL A 129 17.84 -16.61 -35.63
C VAL A 129 16.36 -17.01 -35.76
N GLU A 130 15.68 -17.20 -34.62
CA GLU A 130 14.32 -17.73 -34.57
C GLU A 130 13.23 -16.65 -34.43
N GLU A 131 13.61 -15.44 -33.99
CA GLU A 131 12.70 -14.32 -33.83
C GLU A 131 13.31 -12.98 -34.27
N ILE A 132 12.51 -12.14 -34.94
CA ILE A 132 12.92 -10.81 -35.38
C ILE A 132 12.01 -9.74 -34.80
N ASP A 133 12.60 -8.73 -34.16
CA ASP A 133 11.94 -7.54 -33.66
C ASP A 133 12.18 -6.37 -34.64
N MET A 134 11.23 -6.06 -35.53
CA MET A 134 11.37 -4.97 -36.51
C MET A 134 10.79 -3.65 -36.01
N VAL A 135 11.43 -2.52 -36.31
CA VAL A 135 10.82 -1.19 -36.09
C VAL A 135 10.13 -0.70 -37.36
N ILE A 136 8.86 -0.30 -37.25
CA ILE A 136 8.12 0.32 -38.37
C ILE A 136 8.66 1.71 -38.68
N ASN A 137 8.43 2.18 -39.90
CA ASN A 137 8.69 3.58 -40.23
C ASN A 137 7.58 4.49 -39.64
N VAL A 138 7.81 4.97 -38.42
CA VAL A 138 6.87 5.84 -37.68
C VAL A 138 6.55 7.14 -38.44
N GLY A 139 7.53 7.67 -39.18
CA GLY A 139 7.35 8.90 -39.96
C GLY A 139 6.35 8.71 -41.11
N LEU A 140 6.43 7.57 -41.82
CA LEU A 140 5.50 7.23 -42.89
C LEU A 140 4.09 6.96 -42.36
N LEU A 141 3.96 6.27 -41.22
CA LEU A 141 2.67 6.04 -40.55
C LEU A 141 2.00 7.37 -40.17
N LYS A 142 2.73 8.26 -39.51
CA LYS A 142 2.22 9.60 -39.13
C LYS A 142 1.86 10.46 -40.34
N SER A 143 2.48 10.21 -41.48
CA SER A 143 2.24 10.93 -42.74
C SER A 143 1.13 10.29 -43.59
N GLY A 144 0.49 9.21 -43.11
CA GLY A 144 -0.63 8.55 -43.79
C GLY A 144 -0.23 7.65 -44.96
N TYR A 145 1.06 7.30 -45.12
CA TYR A 145 1.54 6.37 -46.14
C TYR A 145 1.33 4.91 -45.70
N PHE A 146 0.07 4.53 -45.48
CA PHE A 146 -0.30 3.23 -44.89
C PHE A 146 0.14 2.04 -45.75
N GLN A 147 -0.02 2.12 -47.08
CA GLN A 147 0.46 1.08 -48.00
C GLN A 147 1.95 0.81 -47.83
N ALA A 148 2.77 1.87 -47.80
CA ALA A 148 4.22 1.72 -47.66
C ALA A 148 4.62 1.09 -46.32
N VAL A 149 3.86 1.36 -45.25
CA VAL A 149 4.08 0.72 -43.93
C VAL A 149 3.65 -0.75 -43.96
N HIS A 150 2.50 -1.06 -44.57
CA HIS A 150 2.05 -2.45 -44.75
C HIS A 150 3.05 -3.26 -45.56
N ASP A 151 3.48 -2.76 -46.73
CA ASP A 151 4.38 -3.46 -47.63
C ASP A 151 5.74 -3.72 -46.98
N ASP A 152 6.22 -2.77 -46.16
CA ASP A 152 7.43 -2.95 -45.35
C ASP A 152 7.27 -4.10 -44.36
N ILE A 153 6.16 -4.15 -43.60
CA ILE A 153 5.92 -5.24 -42.65
C ILE A 153 5.74 -6.58 -43.38
N GLN A 154 4.98 -6.59 -44.47
CA GLN A 154 4.65 -7.80 -45.24
C GLN A 154 5.91 -8.42 -45.87
N ALA A 155 6.79 -7.59 -46.43
CA ALA A 155 8.05 -8.07 -47.00
C ALA A 155 8.94 -8.72 -45.94
N ILE A 156 8.96 -8.17 -44.73
CA ILE A 156 9.73 -8.73 -43.61
C ILE A 156 9.07 -9.99 -43.07
N ALA A 157 7.74 -10.03 -42.93
CA ALA A 157 7.01 -11.21 -42.49
C ALA A 157 7.27 -12.39 -43.44
N ALA A 158 7.18 -12.15 -44.75
CA ALA A 158 7.47 -13.16 -45.77
C ALA A 158 8.92 -13.67 -45.70
N ALA A 159 9.89 -12.78 -45.46
CA ALA A 159 11.29 -13.17 -45.31
C ALA A 159 11.52 -14.03 -44.05
N CYS A 160 10.95 -13.64 -42.91
CA CYS A 160 11.02 -14.42 -41.67
C CYS A 160 10.36 -15.81 -41.82
N HIS A 161 9.12 -15.85 -42.32
CA HIS A 161 8.34 -17.10 -42.43
C HIS A 161 8.94 -18.11 -43.40
N LYS A 162 9.69 -17.66 -44.42
CA LYS A 162 10.42 -18.55 -45.32
C LYS A 162 11.45 -19.42 -44.59
N GLY A 163 11.96 -18.96 -43.45
CA GLY A 163 12.88 -19.71 -42.60
C GLY A 163 12.33 -20.05 -41.22
N ASP A 164 11.00 -20.16 -41.07
CA ASP A 164 10.34 -20.54 -39.81
C ASP A 164 10.69 -19.61 -38.63
N THR A 165 10.90 -18.33 -38.91
CA THR A 165 11.26 -17.29 -37.95
C THR A 165 10.04 -16.41 -37.66
N HIS A 166 9.80 -16.07 -36.39
CA HIS A 166 8.67 -15.22 -36.02
C HIS A 166 9.00 -13.72 -36.12
N LEU A 167 8.05 -12.92 -36.60
CA LEU A 167 8.15 -11.47 -36.68
C LEU A 167 7.37 -10.77 -35.56
N LYS A 168 8.06 -9.90 -34.81
CA LYS A 168 7.48 -8.96 -33.85
C LYS A 168 7.62 -7.52 -34.35
N VAL A 169 6.50 -6.81 -34.49
CA VAL A 169 6.46 -5.46 -35.06
C VAL A 169 6.45 -4.39 -33.96
N ILE A 170 7.55 -3.67 -33.78
CA ILE A 170 7.67 -2.52 -32.87
C ILE A 170 6.98 -1.31 -33.48
N ILE A 171 5.87 -0.89 -32.87
CA ILE A 171 5.07 0.25 -33.35
C ILE A 171 5.52 1.61 -32.77
N GLU A 172 6.39 1.57 -31.75
CA GLU A 172 6.84 2.74 -30.99
C GLU A 172 5.69 3.60 -30.45
N ALA A 173 4.79 2.95 -29.70
CA ALA A 173 3.54 3.51 -29.21
C ALA A 173 3.72 4.83 -28.43
N THR A 174 4.85 4.98 -27.73
CA THR A 174 5.16 6.20 -26.94
C THR A 174 5.39 7.44 -27.82
N CYS A 175 5.76 7.24 -29.09
CA CYS A 175 5.93 8.29 -30.07
C CYS A 175 4.61 8.63 -30.79
N LEU A 176 3.68 7.69 -30.89
CA LEU A 176 2.44 7.87 -31.64
C LEU A 176 1.43 8.79 -30.93
N GLN A 177 1.34 8.72 -29.59
CA GLN A 177 0.50 9.58 -28.72
C GLN A 177 -0.97 9.74 -29.19
N SER A 178 -1.46 8.84 -30.03
CA SER A 178 -2.78 8.87 -30.66
C SER A 178 -3.31 7.43 -30.75
N PRO A 179 -4.49 7.14 -30.16
CA PRO A 179 -5.12 5.83 -30.28
C PRO A 179 -5.34 5.41 -31.74
N ARG A 180 -5.70 6.35 -32.63
CA ARG A 180 -5.89 6.08 -34.07
C ARG A 180 -4.64 5.47 -34.71
N LEU A 181 -3.46 6.05 -34.45
CA LEU A 181 -2.21 5.57 -35.05
C LEU A 181 -1.74 4.24 -34.44
N ILE A 182 -2.01 4.00 -33.17
CA ILE A 182 -1.72 2.70 -32.52
C ILE A 182 -2.61 1.62 -33.15
N ILE A 183 -3.90 1.89 -33.30
CA ILE A 183 -4.86 1.01 -33.98
C ILE A 183 -4.39 0.74 -35.40
N ASP A 184 -4.05 1.79 -36.16
CA ASP A 184 -3.60 1.63 -37.55
C ASP A 184 -2.37 0.73 -37.65
N ALA A 185 -1.36 0.95 -36.80
CA ALA A 185 -0.15 0.12 -36.79
C ALA A 185 -0.46 -1.36 -36.47
N CYS A 186 -1.35 -1.62 -35.51
CA CYS A 186 -1.78 -2.97 -35.16
C CYS A 186 -2.51 -3.65 -36.32
N LEU A 187 -3.49 -2.98 -36.93
CA LEU A 187 -4.30 -3.55 -38.01
C LEU A 187 -3.46 -3.78 -39.28
N LEU A 188 -2.51 -2.89 -39.58
CA LEU A 188 -1.55 -3.09 -40.68
C LEU A 188 -0.64 -4.30 -40.40
N SER A 189 -0.22 -4.51 -39.14
CA SER A 189 0.59 -5.68 -38.75
C SER A 189 -0.20 -6.99 -38.89
N VAL A 190 -1.50 -6.96 -38.57
CA VAL A 190 -2.41 -8.09 -38.76
C VAL A 190 -2.57 -8.41 -40.25
N ALA A 191 -2.86 -7.42 -41.08
CA ALA A 191 -3.04 -7.60 -42.52
C ALA A 191 -1.75 -8.07 -43.21
N ALA A 192 -0.59 -7.64 -42.70
CA ALA A 192 0.73 -8.05 -43.20
C ALA A 192 1.20 -9.43 -42.70
N ASN A 193 0.36 -10.16 -41.95
CA ASN A 193 0.66 -11.48 -41.41
C ASN A 193 1.90 -11.53 -40.49
N ALA A 194 2.07 -10.53 -39.62
CA ALA A 194 3.06 -10.63 -38.54
C ALA A 194 2.62 -11.60 -37.43
N ASP A 195 3.53 -11.97 -36.52
CA ASP A 195 3.25 -12.88 -35.40
C ASP A 195 2.97 -12.14 -34.09
N TYR A 196 3.64 -11.00 -33.87
CA TYR A 196 3.45 -10.15 -32.68
C TYR A 196 3.41 -8.67 -33.04
N VAL A 197 2.74 -7.89 -32.19
CA VAL A 197 2.96 -6.45 -32.07
C VAL A 197 3.70 -6.13 -30.77
N LYS A 198 4.72 -5.28 -30.85
CA LYS A 198 5.57 -4.84 -29.73
C LYS A 198 5.37 -3.36 -29.46
N THR A 199 5.23 -2.99 -28.18
CA THR A 199 4.89 -1.61 -27.77
C THR A 199 5.93 -0.59 -28.23
N SER A 200 7.18 -0.72 -27.77
CA SER A 200 8.20 0.33 -27.89
C SER A 200 9.62 -0.25 -27.95
N THR A 201 10.57 0.55 -28.42
CA THR A 201 12.01 0.21 -28.40
C THR A 201 12.65 0.39 -27.02
N GLY A 202 12.06 1.22 -26.15
CA GLY A 202 12.65 1.63 -24.87
C GLY A 202 13.71 2.73 -25.00
N MET A 203 14.01 3.20 -26.22
CA MET A 203 15.01 4.24 -26.49
C MET A 203 14.40 5.64 -26.65
N HIS A 204 13.07 5.74 -26.74
CA HIS A 204 12.38 7.00 -26.95
C HIS A 204 12.22 7.78 -25.64
N LYS A 205 12.44 9.11 -25.68
CA LYS A 205 12.43 10.00 -24.50
C LYS A 205 11.09 10.05 -23.73
N ASN A 206 9.98 9.70 -24.38
CA ASN A 206 8.64 9.73 -23.77
C ASN A 206 8.30 8.47 -22.94
N GLY A 207 9.28 7.60 -22.71
CA GLY A 207 9.15 6.42 -21.84
C GLY A 207 8.87 5.11 -22.59
N GLY A 208 8.38 4.12 -21.87
CA GLY A 208 8.24 2.72 -22.32
C GLY A 208 6.79 2.22 -22.41
N ALA A 209 6.59 0.92 -22.22
CA ALA A 209 5.28 0.28 -22.26
C ALA A 209 4.31 0.91 -21.24
N LYS A 210 3.03 1.05 -21.64
CA LYS A 210 1.94 1.48 -20.77
C LYS A 210 0.81 0.45 -20.87
N ALA A 211 0.24 0.05 -19.73
CA ALA A 211 -0.82 -0.98 -19.66
C ALA A 211 -1.99 -0.65 -20.61
N ASP A 212 -2.34 0.62 -20.66
CA ASP A 212 -3.32 1.20 -21.56
C ASP A 212 -3.03 0.92 -23.04
N HIS A 213 -1.81 1.19 -23.52
CA HIS A 213 -1.42 0.83 -24.89
C HIS A 213 -1.51 -0.68 -25.12
N VAL A 214 -1.09 -1.51 -24.16
CA VAL A 214 -1.14 -2.97 -24.26
C VAL A 214 -2.58 -3.47 -24.41
N ARG A 215 -3.53 -2.94 -23.62
CA ARG A 215 -4.97 -3.27 -23.74
C ARG A 215 -5.51 -2.93 -25.11
N LEU A 216 -5.21 -1.73 -25.61
CA LEU A 216 -5.66 -1.30 -26.94
C LEU A 216 -5.06 -2.18 -28.04
N MET A 217 -3.77 -2.50 -27.96
CA MET A 217 -3.09 -3.39 -28.91
C MET A 217 -3.69 -4.79 -28.90
N ARG A 218 -3.89 -5.39 -27.71
CA ARG A 218 -4.53 -6.71 -27.55
C ARG A 218 -5.91 -6.73 -28.18
N TRP A 219 -6.71 -5.68 -27.98
CA TRP A 219 -8.03 -5.60 -28.59
C TRP A 219 -7.98 -5.52 -30.12
N CYS A 220 -7.00 -4.80 -30.69
CA CYS A 220 -6.85 -4.70 -32.14
C CYS A 220 -6.45 -6.03 -32.79
N VAL A 221 -5.57 -6.79 -32.13
CA VAL A 221 -4.98 -8.00 -32.73
C VAL A 221 -5.66 -9.30 -32.31
N GLY A 222 -6.47 -9.28 -31.26
CA GLY A 222 -7.16 -10.46 -30.72
C GLY A 222 -6.20 -11.60 -30.36
N ASP A 223 -6.61 -12.83 -30.64
CA ASP A 223 -5.77 -14.03 -30.46
C ASP A 223 -4.90 -14.34 -31.68
N ARG A 224 -4.99 -13.54 -32.74
CA ARG A 224 -4.27 -13.78 -34.01
C ARG A 224 -2.78 -13.49 -33.89
N LEU A 225 -2.42 -12.42 -33.18
CA LEU A 225 -1.03 -12.05 -32.89
C LEU A 225 -0.81 -11.99 -31.37
N GLY A 226 0.42 -12.25 -30.95
CA GLY A 226 0.84 -11.96 -29.60
C GLY A 226 1.10 -10.46 -29.37
N VAL A 227 1.08 -10.04 -28.10
CA VAL A 227 1.45 -8.67 -27.71
C VAL A 227 2.71 -8.72 -26.85
N LYS A 228 3.79 -8.07 -27.29
CA LYS A 228 5.04 -7.93 -26.52
C LYS A 228 5.11 -6.55 -25.87
N ALA A 229 5.00 -6.51 -24.55
CA ALA A 229 5.20 -5.27 -23.80
C ALA A 229 6.68 -5.05 -23.54
N ALA A 230 7.23 -3.92 -23.97
CA ALA A 230 8.65 -3.60 -23.83
C ALA A 230 8.91 -2.11 -23.60
N GLY A 231 9.95 -1.84 -22.81
CA GLY A 231 10.41 -0.51 -22.42
C GLY A 231 10.00 -0.17 -20.98
N GLY A 232 10.99 0.03 -20.10
CA GLY A 232 10.77 0.49 -18.72
C GLY A 232 10.25 -0.56 -17.72
N ILE A 233 10.09 -1.82 -18.11
CA ILE A 233 9.59 -2.89 -17.23
C ILE A 233 10.77 -3.43 -16.40
N GLY A 234 10.74 -3.23 -15.08
CA GLY A 234 11.89 -3.51 -14.22
C GLY A 234 11.58 -4.20 -12.90
N SER A 235 10.32 -4.57 -12.67
CA SER A 235 9.85 -5.31 -11.50
C SER A 235 8.77 -6.33 -11.90
N TYR A 236 8.53 -7.31 -11.04
CA TYR A 236 7.45 -8.28 -11.18
C TYR A 236 6.08 -7.59 -11.21
N ALA A 237 5.87 -6.56 -10.38
CA ALA A 237 4.65 -5.77 -10.40
C ALA A 237 4.42 -5.09 -11.77
N ASP A 238 5.46 -4.48 -12.36
CA ASP A 238 5.36 -3.88 -13.70
C ASP A 238 5.04 -4.94 -14.77
N ALA A 239 5.70 -6.10 -14.70
CA ALA A 239 5.50 -7.20 -15.63
C ALA A 239 4.07 -7.73 -15.54
N MET A 240 3.58 -8.00 -14.33
CA MET A 240 2.21 -8.46 -14.10
C MET A 240 1.16 -7.45 -14.54
N ALA A 241 1.40 -6.14 -14.36
CA ALA A 241 0.51 -5.11 -14.87
C ALA A 241 0.37 -5.16 -16.41
N MET A 242 1.45 -5.49 -17.14
CA MET A 242 1.39 -5.68 -18.59
C MET A 242 0.71 -7.01 -18.97
N VAL A 243 0.97 -8.09 -18.24
CA VAL A 243 0.30 -9.39 -18.46
C VAL A 243 -1.20 -9.25 -18.26
N SER A 244 -1.65 -8.62 -17.16
CA SER A 244 -3.07 -8.33 -16.90
C SER A 244 -3.68 -7.38 -17.93
N ALA A 245 -2.87 -6.57 -18.61
CA ALA A 245 -3.31 -5.73 -19.72
C ALA A 245 -3.43 -6.49 -21.06
N GLY A 246 -2.99 -7.76 -21.12
CA GLY A 246 -3.08 -8.62 -22.29
C GLY A 246 -1.75 -8.88 -23.01
N ALA A 247 -0.59 -8.61 -22.39
CA ALA A 247 0.70 -8.99 -22.96
C ALA A 247 0.91 -10.52 -22.97
N SER A 248 1.41 -11.06 -24.09
CA SER A 248 1.87 -12.45 -24.21
C SER A 248 3.36 -12.61 -23.92
N ARG A 249 4.16 -11.54 -24.10
CA ARG A 249 5.61 -11.54 -23.87
C ARG A 249 6.05 -10.24 -23.20
N ILE A 250 7.09 -10.30 -22.37
CA ILE A 250 7.66 -9.17 -21.64
C ILE A 250 9.11 -8.95 -22.08
N GLY A 251 9.39 -7.83 -22.74
CA GLY A 251 10.75 -7.42 -23.07
C GLY A 251 11.41 -6.69 -21.89
N ALA A 252 12.40 -7.31 -21.25
CA ALA A 252 13.07 -6.75 -20.08
C ALA A 252 14.59 -6.98 -20.07
N SER A 253 15.34 -5.92 -19.74
CA SER A 253 16.78 -6.01 -19.43
C SER A 253 17.04 -6.39 -17.96
N LYS A 254 15.98 -6.52 -17.14
CA LYS A 254 16.04 -6.88 -15.72
C LYS A 254 15.30 -8.21 -15.44
N GLY A 255 15.33 -9.14 -16.40
CA GLY A 255 14.59 -10.41 -16.33
C GLY A 255 14.88 -11.21 -15.05
N ILE A 256 16.15 -11.31 -14.64
CA ILE A 256 16.56 -11.99 -13.40
C ILE A 256 15.90 -11.38 -12.17
N LYS A 257 15.85 -10.05 -12.09
CA LYS A 257 15.19 -9.36 -10.98
C LYS A 257 13.68 -9.68 -10.94
N ILE A 258 13.03 -9.69 -12.11
CA ILE A 258 11.60 -9.96 -12.24
C ILE A 258 11.26 -11.38 -11.76
N VAL A 259 12.07 -12.39 -12.12
CA VAL A 259 11.85 -13.78 -11.70
C VAL A 259 12.22 -14.03 -10.24
N ALA A 260 13.27 -13.38 -9.73
CA ALA A 260 13.58 -13.43 -8.31
C ALA A 260 12.42 -12.89 -7.44
N GLU A 261 11.79 -11.78 -7.87
CA GLU A 261 10.61 -11.22 -7.22
C GLU A 261 9.37 -12.16 -7.34
N GLU A 262 9.17 -12.85 -8.46
CA GLU A 262 8.11 -13.88 -8.62
C GLU A 262 8.28 -15.05 -7.64
N ALA A 263 9.49 -15.59 -7.54
CA ALA A 263 9.79 -16.76 -6.72
C ALA A 263 9.76 -16.50 -5.21
N GLY A 264 9.46 -15.26 -4.79
CA GLY A 264 9.60 -14.83 -3.40
C GLY A 264 11.03 -14.95 -2.87
N ALA A 265 12.02 -15.05 -3.77
CA ALA A 265 13.42 -15.23 -3.41
C ALA A 265 13.97 -13.87 -2.97
N PRO A 266 14.32 -13.68 -1.69
CA PRO A 266 14.97 -12.46 -1.27
C PRO A 266 16.30 -12.35 -2.01
N MET A 267 16.63 -11.15 -2.53
CA MET A 267 18.02 -10.85 -2.86
C MET A 267 18.84 -11.17 -1.62
N ALA A 268 19.94 -11.92 -1.77
CA ALA A 268 20.88 -12.14 -0.68
C ALA A 268 21.47 -10.78 -0.28
N VAL A 269 20.86 -10.13 0.70
CA VAL A 269 21.46 -9.04 1.44
C VAL A 269 22.07 -9.68 2.69
N PRO A 270 23.35 -9.43 2.99
CA PRO A 270 23.96 -10.05 4.17
C PRO A 270 23.25 -9.51 5.41
N ALA A 271 22.43 -10.34 6.05
CA ALA A 271 21.85 -10.06 7.35
C ALA A 271 22.65 -10.87 8.38
N THR A 272 23.53 -10.19 9.10
CA THR A 272 23.72 -10.51 10.51
C THR A 272 23.33 -9.25 11.26
N PRO A 273 22.27 -9.28 12.11
CA PRO A 273 22.07 -8.25 13.10
C PRO A 273 23.38 -8.09 13.89
N VAL A 274 23.79 -6.85 14.15
CA VAL A 274 24.96 -6.60 15.00
C VAL A 274 24.60 -7.10 16.41
N GLU A 275 25.22 -8.21 16.86
CA GLU A 275 25.15 -8.61 18.26
C GLU A 275 25.77 -7.49 19.12
N ASN A 276 24.98 -6.89 20.02
CA ASN A 276 25.31 -5.69 20.80
C ASN A 276 25.57 -4.42 19.94
N PRO A 277 24.51 -3.78 19.41
CA PRO A 277 24.61 -2.54 18.65
C PRO A 277 25.29 -1.43 19.47
N SER A 278 26.28 -0.77 18.88
CA SER A 278 27.06 0.30 19.52
C SER A 278 26.36 1.66 19.46
N SER A 279 25.46 1.83 18.49
CA SER A 279 24.64 3.02 18.27
C SER A 279 23.15 2.67 18.14
N TYR A 280 22.29 3.68 18.27
CA TYR A 280 20.85 3.56 18.01
C TYR A 280 20.55 3.04 16.60
N TYR A 281 21.33 3.44 15.60
CA TYR A 281 21.10 3.09 14.20
C TYR A 281 21.52 1.66 13.85
N ASP A 282 22.45 1.08 14.62
CA ASP A 282 22.96 -0.28 14.39
C ASP A 282 21.89 -1.35 14.65
N GLY A 283 20.81 -0.99 15.35
CA GLY A 283 19.71 -1.90 15.71
C GLY A 283 18.59 -2.04 14.67
N PHE A 284 18.68 -1.38 13.51
CA PHE A 284 17.65 -1.49 12.45
C PHE A 284 18.02 -2.55 11.42
N ASP A 285 17.06 -3.40 11.02
CA ASP A 285 17.22 -4.28 9.87
C ASP A 285 17.01 -3.47 8.58
N ILE A 286 18.11 -3.00 8.00
CA ILE A 286 18.11 -2.22 6.76
C ILE A 286 17.77 -3.05 5.52
N ASN A 287 17.67 -4.38 5.66
CA ASN A 287 17.34 -5.30 4.59
C ASN A 287 15.85 -5.65 4.59
N ASN A 288 15.13 -5.32 5.66
CA ASN A 288 13.68 -5.45 5.73
C ASN A 288 13.03 -4.44 4.77
N VAL A 289 12.44 -4.94 3.68
CA VAL A 289 11.70 -4.11 2.72
C VAL A 289 10.29 -3.90 3.25
N VAL A 290 9.98 -2.64 3.55
CA VAL A 290 8.67 -2.23 4.06
C VAL A 290 8.03 -1.22 3.10
N THR A 291 6.71 -1.31 2.95
CA THR A 291 5.92 -0.25 2.31
C THR A 291 5.57 0.77 3.37
N LEU A 292 6.07 2.00 3.23
CA LEU A 292 5.67 3.10 4.10
C LEU A 292 4.25 3.53 3.73
N LYS A 293 3.27 3.12 4.55
CA LYS A 293 1.89 3.60 4.49
C LYS A 293 1.81 4.90 5.28
N TYR A 294 1.03 5.85 4.77
CA TYR A 294 0.87 7.13 5.44
C TYR A 294 -0.59 7.57 5.44
N GLY A 295 -1.19 7.46 6.63
CA GLY A 295 -2.39 8.18 7.01
C GLY A 295 -3.57 8.11 6.05
N THR A 296 -4.34 9.18 6.08
CA THR A 296 -5.60 9.33 5.36
C THR A 296 -5.44 9.16 3.84
N SER A 297 -6.42 8.57 3.17
CA SER A 297 -6.32 8.33 1.72
C SER A 297 -6.42 9.59 0.85
N LYS A 298 -6.96 10.71 1.37
CA LYS A 298 -7.05 11.98 0.64
C LYS A 298 -6.40 13.19 1.33
N GLY A 299 -6.44 13.29 2.66
CA GLY A 299 -5.72 14.36 3.35
C GLY A 299 -5.93 14.49 4.86
N CYS A 300 -4.88 14.93 5.56
CA CYS A 300 -4.90 15.25 6.98
C CYS A 300 -4.75 16.76 7.18
N PHE A 301 -5.79 17.42 7.69
CA PHE A 301 -5.79 18.85 7.97
C PHE A 301 -5.39 19.10 9.41
N PHE A 302 -4.42 20.00 9.60
CA PHE A 302 -3.86 20.29 10.92
C PHE A 302 -3.77 21.80 11.14
N GLY A 303 -4.12 22.26 12.35
CA GLY A 303 -3.97 23.66 12.77
C GLY A 303 -5.25 24.31 13.30
N CYS A 304 -5.10 25.46 13.95
CA CYS A 304 -6.25 26.20 14.48
C CYS A 304 -7.16 26.67 13.33
N GLY A 305 -8.44 26.33 13.39
CA GLY A 305 -9.40 26.59 12.31
C GLY A 305 -9.43 25.50 11.23
N ALA A 306 -8.69 24.40 11.37
CA ALA A 306 -8.74 23.28 10.44
C ALA A 306 -10.16 22.71 10.29
N ILE A 307 -11.03 22.86 11.29
CA ILE A 307 -12.44 22.44 11.20
C ILE A 307 -13.22 23.10 10.05
N GLU A 308 -12.80 24.27 9.57
CA GLU A 308 -13.39 24.94 8.41
C GLU A 308 -13.17 24.17 7.10
N LYS A 309 -12.15 23.29 7.06
CA LYS A 309 -11.90 22.38 5.93
C LYS A 309 -12.97 21.33 5.76
N PHE A 310 -13.90 21.19 6.71
CA PHE A 310 -15.07 20.34 6.53
C PHE A 310 -15.89 20.76 5.29
N GLY A 311 -15.93 22.05 4.94
CA GLY A 311 -16.58 22.51 3.70
C GLY A 311 -15.94 21.93 2.44
N ASP A 312 -14.61 22.04 2.34
CA ASP A 312 -13.82 21.50 1.22
C ASP A 312 -14.02 19.97 1.10
N ILE A 313 -14.13 19.27 2.23
CA ILE A 313 -14.38 17.81 2.26
C ILE A 313 -15.77 17.48 1.71
N LEU A 314 -16.80 18.24 2.07
CA LEU A 314 -18.15 18.04 1.52
C LEU A 314 -18.20 18.33 0.02
N ASP A 315 -17.44 19.32 -0.45
CA ASP A 315 -17.38 19.69 -1.87
C ASP A 315 -16.66 18.62 -2.71
N ASP A 316 -15.64 17.96 -2.14
CA ASP A 316 -14.95 16.82 -2.74
C ASP A 316 -15.81 15.55 -2.74
N LEU A 317 -16.35 15.16 -1.58
CA LEU A 317 -17.06 13.89 -1.41
C LEU A 317 -18.50 13.92 -1.91
N LYS A 318 -19.12 15.10 -1.98
CA LYS A 318 -20.51 15.32 -2.44
C LYS A 318 -21.52 14.35 -1.81
N PRO A 319 -21.60 14.28 -0.46
CA PRO A 319 -22.39 13.26 0.20
C PRO A 319 -23.89 13.39 -0.07
N SER A 320 -24.55 12.26 -0.27
CA SER A 320 -26.01 12.15 -0.27
C SER A 320 -26.60 12.39 1.13
N CYS A 321 -25.86 11.98 2.16
CA CYS A 321 -26.14 12.16 3.57
C CYS A 321 -24.85 11.93 4.37
N VAL A 322 -24.70 12.62 5.51
CA VAL A 322 -23.60 12.38 6.46
C VAL A 322 -24.11 11.71 7.72
N GLY A 323 -23.60 10.52 8.04
CA GLY A 323 -23.84 9.83 9.30
C GLY A 323 -22.81 10.20 10.35
N PHE A 324 -23.18 11.01 11.34
CA PHE A 324 -22.28 11.44 12.41
C PHE A 324 -22.24 10.45 13.57
N VAL A 325 -21.04 9.99 13.92
CA VAL A 325 -20.76 9.10 15.06
C VAL A 325 -20.00 9.88 16.13
N THR A 326 -20.57 10.01 17.33
CA THR A 326 -19.98 10.78 18.43
C THR A 326 -20.29 10.18 19.80
N SER A 327 -19.55 10.61 20.81
CA SER A 327 -19.92 10.42 22.21
C SER A 327 -20.91 11.49 22.69
N LYS A 328 -21.40 11.30 23.92
CA LYS A 328 -22.39 12.19 24.54
C LYS A 328 -21.85 13.60 24.80
N GLY A 329 -22.14 14.49 23.88
CA GLY A 329 -22.00 15.94 24.02
C GLY A 329 -20.60 16.53 23.83
N ALA A 330 -19.55 15.72 23.62
CA ALA A 330 -18.20 16.25 23.37
C ALA A 330 -18.18 17.14 22.12
N TYR A 331 -18.75 16.65 21.00
CA TYR A 331 -18.92 17.38 19.74
C TYR A 331 -19.56 18.78 19.90
N LYS A 332 -20.49 18.95 20.86
CA LYS A 332 -21.12 20.23 21.19
C LYS A 332 -20.23 21.10 22.08
N ARG A 333 -19.67 20.54 23.17
CA ARG A 333 -18.86 21.29 24.15
C ARG A 333 -17.60 21.90 23.55
N THR A 334 -16.99 21.22 22.59
CA THR A 334 -15.78 21.71 21.89
C THR A 334 -16.09 22.83 20.90
N GLY A 335 -17.35 22.97 20.48
CA GLY A 335 -17.78 23.89 19.43
C GLY A 335 -17.72 23.30 18.02
N ALA A 336 -17.21 22.08 17.86
CA ALA A 336 -17.09 21.41 16.55
C ALA A 336 -18.45 21.32 15.84
N TRP A 337 -19.51 20.95 16.58
CA TRP A 337 -20.85 20.80 16.02
C TRP A 337 -21.41 22.11 15.47
N ALA A 338 -21.15 23.24 16.13
CA ALA A 338 -21.67 24.53 15.68
C ALA A 338 -21.08 24.92 14.31
N VAL A 339 -19.79 24.68 14.10
CA VAL A 339 -19.11 24.92 12.82
C VAL A 339 -19.63 23.96 11.74
N ILE A 340 -19.69 22.67 12.05
CA ILE A 340 -20.19 21.64 11.12
C ILE A 340 -21.63 21.91 10.72
N GLN A 341 -22.53 22.23 11.65
CA GLN A 341 -23.92 22.54 11.35
C GLN A 341 -24.07 23.74 10.42
N ARG A 342 -23.27 24.80 10.63
CA ARG A 342 -23.24 25.97 9.75
C ARG A 342 -22.84 25.55 8.33
N ILE A 343 -21.72 24.86 8.18
CA ILE A 343 -21.18 24.41 6.89
C ILE A 343 -22.15 23.48 6.16
N MET A 344 -22.77 22.53 6.87
CA MET A 344 -23.78 21.62 6.33
C MET A 344 -25.05 22.37 5.89
N GLY A 345 -25.48 23.36 6.66
CA GLY A 345 -26.64 24.21 6.35
C GLY A 345 -26.43 25.05 5.10
N GLU A 346 -25.23 25.63 4.92
CA GLU A 346 -24.85 26.39 3.71
C GLU A 346 -24.92 25.53 2.43
N ARG A 347 -24.72 24.21 2.55
CA ARG A 347 -24.72 23.25 1.43
C ARG A 347 -25.99 22.40 1.32
N ASN A 348 -26.94 22.57 2.24
CA ASN A 348 -28.17 21.77 2.33
C ASN A 348 -27.94 20.25 2.37
N VAL A 349 -26.84 19.79 2.98
CA VAL A 349 -26.54 18.35 3.09
C VAL A 349 -27.32 17.74 4.27
N PRO A 350 -28.11 16.67 4.06
CA PRO A 350 -28.82 16.00 5.14
C PRO A 350 -27.86 15.19 6.03
N HIS A 351 -28.26 14.95 7.27
CA HIS A 351 -27.44 14.16 8.20
C HIS A 351 -28.26 13.28 9.15
N LEU A 352 -27.60 12.26 9.66
CA LEU A 352 -28.01 11.45 10.81
C LEU A 352 -26.99 11.65 11.94
N LEU A 353 -27.40 11.52 13.19
CA LEU A 353 -26.53 11.71 14.36
C LEU A 353 -26.73 10.59 15.38
N PHE A 354 -25.66 9.84 15.63
CA PHE A 354 -25.58 8.83 16.68
C PHE A 354 -24.58 9.30 17.74
N ASP A 355 -25.08 9.69 18.93
CA ASP A 355 -24.29 10.32 19.99
C ASP A 355 -24.15 9.47 21.27
N LYS A 356 -24.23 8.15 21.12
CA LYS A 356 -24.24 7.18 22.23
C LYS A 356 -22.91 6.48 22.48
N ILE A 357 -21.86 6.75 21.69
CA ILE A 357 -20.58 6.05 21.85
C ILE A 357 -19.96 6.33 23.23
N CYS A 358 -19.57 5.27 23.93
CA CYS A 358 -18.90 5.31 25.23
C CYS A 358 -17.37 5.21 25.10
N THR A 359 -16.65 5.30 26.22
CA THR A 359 -15.17 5.32 26.28
C THR A 359 -14.53 4.07 25.66
N ASN A 360 -15.06 2.88 25.97
CA ASN A 360 -14.70 1.64 25.28
C ASN A 360 -15.89 1.25 24.41
N PRO A 361 -15.87 1.55 23.09
CA PRO A 361 -17.04 1.38 22.24
C PRO A 361 -17.39 -0.11 22.17
N THR A 362 -18.68 -0.44 22.23
CA THR A 362 -19.13 -1.84 22.22
C THR A 362 -19.70 -2.23 20.87
N GLY A 363 -19.59 -3.52 20.51
CA GLY A 363 -20.15 -4.01 19.25
C GLY A 363 -21.65 -3.76 19.12
N ALA A 364 -22.37 -3.81 20.25
CA ALA A 364 -23.80 -3.49 20.27
C ALA A 364 -24.10 -2.03 19.88
N LEU A 365 -23.28 -1.07 20.29
CA LEU A 365 -23.45 0.33 19.91
C LEU A 365 -23.07 0.57 18.43
N VAL A 366 -22.07 -0.16 17.93
CA VAL A 366 -21.70 -0.15 16.50
C VAL A 366 -22.84 -0.69 15.66
N ASP A 367 -23.43 -1.82 16.05
CA ASP A 367 -24.57 -2.42 15.34
C ASP A 367 -25.80 -1.49 15.38
N GLU A 368 -26.11 -0.89 16.53
CA GLU A 368 -27.20 0.07 16.66
C GLU A 368 -27.00 1.30 15.77
N CYS A 369 -25.78 1.85 15.72
CA CYS A 369 -25.44 2.96 14.84
C CYS A 369 -25.54 2.58 13.35
N THR A 370 -25.06 1.40 12.99
CA THR A 370 -25.11 0.89 11.61
C THR A 370 -26.56 0.77 11.16
N GLU A 371 -27.43 0.16 11.97
CA GLU A 371 -28.86 0.01 11.66
C GLU A 371 -29.56 1.36 11.48
N MET A 372 -29.24 2.35 12.33
CA MET A 372 -29.75 3.71 12.16
C MET A 372 -29.38 4.32 10.79
N PHE A 373 -28.12 4.12 10.37
CA PHE A 373 -27.59 4.70 9.13
C PHE A 373 -28.09 4.00 7.87
N ARG A 374 -28.41 2.70 7.93
CA ARG A 374 -28.94 1.93 6.79
C ARG A 374 -30.16 2.57 6.13
N SER A 375 -31.00 3.27 6.89
CA SER A 375 -32.18 3.97 6.38
C SER A 375 -31.90 5.02 5.29
N ARG A 376 -30.66 5.50 5.20
CA ARG A 376 -30.21 6.53 4.26
C ARG A 376 -28.95 6.14 3.49
N PHE A 377 -28.47 4.91 3.66
CA PHE A 377 -27.22 4.45 3.07
C PHE A 377 -27.37 4.25 1.56
N ASP A 378 -26.48 4.90 0.81
CA ASP A 378 -26.30 4.73 -0.63
C ASP A 378 -24.81 4.86 -0.98
N GLU A 379 -24.47 4.83 -2.26
CA GLU A 379 -23.08 4.89 -2.74
C GLU A 379 -22.30 6.14 -2.28
N ASN A 380 -22.99 7.26 -2.04
CA ASN A 380 -22.43 8.57 -1.68
C ASN A 380 -22.65 8.90 -0.19
N PHE A 381 -23.08 7.95 0.64
CA PHE A 381 -23.21 8.15 2.07
C PHE A 381 -21.83 8.26 2.72
N VAL A 382 -21.60 9.30 3.52
CA VAL A 382 -20.33 9.52 4.24
C VAL A 382 -20.52 9.26 5.73
N VAL A 383 -19.65 8.45 6.32
CA VAL A 383 -19.58 8.30 7.77
C VAL A 383 -18.60 9.35 8.32
N CYS A 384 -19.02 10.13 9.32
CA CYS A 384 -18.17 11.14 9.94
C CYS A 384 -18.09 10.94 11.45
N ALA A 385 -16.88 10.69 11.97
CA ALA A 385 -16.64 10.68 13.41
C ALA A 385 -16.37 12.09 13.94
N ILE A 386 -16.91 12.41 15.11
CA ILE A 386 -16.51 13.60 15.89
C ILE A 386 -16.21 13.15 17.31
N GLY A 387 -14.93 13.08 17.69
CA GLY A 387 -14.55 12.48 18.95
C GLY A 387 -13.06 12.16 19.06
N GLY A 388 -12.71 11.44 20.12
CA GLY A 388 -11.39 10.79 20.21
C GLY A 388 -11.41 9.39 19.60
N GLY A 389 -10.54 8.51 20.11
CA GLY A 389 -10.45 7.11 19.71
C GLY A 389 -11.78 6.39 19.57
N SER A 390 -12.60 6.39 20.62
CA SER A 390 -13.81 5.58 20.68
C SER A 390 -14.83 5.88 19.57
N PRO A 391 -15.23 7.15 19.32
CA PRO A 391 -16.13 7.44 18.20
C PRO A 391 -15.51 7.20 16.83
N ILE A 392 -14.20 7.37 16.66
CA ILE A 392 -13.54 7.15 15.36
C ILE A 392 -13.45 5.66 15.06
N ASP A 393 -13.06 4.83 16.02
CA ASP A 393 -13.02 3.38 15.86
C ASP A 393 -14.42 2.81 15.59
N ALA A 394 -15.44 3.27 16.32
CA ALA A 394 -16.82 2.89 16.06
C ALA A 394 -17.27 3.31 14.64
N ALA A 395 -16.88 4.51 14.18
CA ALA A 395 -17.19 4.98 12.83
C ALA A 395 -16.49 4.15 11.75
N LYS A 396 -15.24 3.73 11.96
CA LYS A 396 -14.53 2.80 11.09
C LYS A 396 -15.29 1.49 10.95
N SER A 397 -15.75 0.91 12.06
CA SER A 397 -16.56 -0.32 12.05
C SER A 397 -17.90 -0.12 11.35
N VAL A 398 -18.62 0.97 11.63
CA VAL A 398 -19.89 1.31 10.97
C VAL A 398 -19.70 1.46 9.46
N ALA A 399 -18.62 2.12 9.02
CA ALA A 399 -18.32 2.31 7.61
C ALA A 399 -18.15 0.97 6.87
N VAL A 400 -17.52 -0.02 7.50
CA VAL A 400 -17.45 -1.39 6.98
C VAL A 400 -18.84 -2.01 6.95
N LEU A 401 -19.53 -2.10 8.09
CA LEU A 401 -20.78 -2.84 8.22
C LEU A 401 -21.94 -2.30 7.37
N LEU A 402 -21.89 -1.03 6.96
CA LEU A 402 -22.81 -0.48 5.97
C LEU A 402 -22.68 -1.17 4.59
N ARG A 403 -21.47 -1.58 4.21
CA ARG A 403 -21.21 -2.33 2.96
C ARG A 403 -21.53 -3.83 3.08
N TYR A 404 -21.65 -4.36 4.30
CA TYR A 404 -21.92 -5.78 4.58
C TYR A 404 -23.21 -5.95 5.40
N PRO A 405 -24.40 -5.80 4.80
CA PRO A 405 -25.66 -5.72 5.53
C PRO A 405 -26.06 -7.00 6.28
N ALA A 406 -25.51 -8.16 5.90
CA ALA A 406 -25.73 -9.44 6.57
C ALA A 406 -24.85 -9.63 7.82
N GLU A 407 -23.83 -8.80 7.99
CA GLU A 407 -22.80 -8.96 9.01
C GLU A 407 -23.06 -8.08 10.24
N THR A 408 -22.35 -8.39 11.32
CA THR A 408 -22.43 -7.68 12.61
C THR A 408 -21.04 -7.27 13.08
N SER A 409 -20.98 -6.36 14.05
CA SER A 409 -19.72 -6.04 14.72
C SER A 409 -19.08 -7.29 15.35
N ARG A 410 -19.86 -8.27 15.79
CA ARG A 410 -19.29 -9.54 16.30
C ARG A 410 -18.58 -10.30 15.19
N SER A 411 -19.25 -10.56 14.06
CA SER A 411 -18.67 -11.32 12.95
C SER A 411 -17.45 -10.62 12.33
N LEU A 412 -17.47 -9.28 12.27
CA LEU A 412 -16.34 -8.47 11.81
C LEU A 412 -15.10 -8.63 12.70
N TYR A 413 -15.27 -8.49 14.02
CA TYR A 413 -14.14 -8.51 14.95
C TYR A 413 -13.65 -9.92 15.32
N LEU A 414 -14.47 -10.93 15.10
CA LEU A 414 -14.06 -12.34 15.15
C LEU A 414 -13.54 -12.86 13.81
N GLN A 415 -13.46 -12.00 12.79
CA GLN A 415 -12.96 -12.32 11.45
C GLN A 415 -13.71 -13.50 10.79
N GLU A 416 -15.02 -13.59 11.02
CA GLU A 416 -15.89 -14.61 10.41
C GLU A 416 -16.11 -14.35 8.91
N PHE A 417 -15.74 -13.17 8.42
CA PHE A 417 -15.72 -12.80 6.99
C PHE A 417 -14.55 -11.86 6.68
N ALA A 418 -14.19 -11.76 5.38
CA ALA A 418 -13.15 -10.85 4.90
C ALA A 418 -13.75 -9.51 4.43
N ALA A 419 -13.67 -8.49 5.27
CA ALA A 419 -14.02 -7.13 4.90
C ALA A 419 -12.91 -6.46 4.07
N SER A 420 -13.24 -5.98 2.88
CA SER A 420 -12.32 -5.26 1.97
C SER A 420 -12.83 -3.87 1.58
N GLU A 421 -14.06 -3.52 1.95
CA GLU A 421 -14.70 -2.25 1.59
C GLU A 421 -15.20 -1.51 2.83
N ALA A 422 -15.30 -0.19 2.72
CA ALA A 422 -15.96 0.66 3.70
C ALA A 422 -16.65 1.84 2.99
N ALA A 423 -17.66 2.42 3.62
CA ALA A 423 -18.16 3.73 3.23
C ALA A 423 -17.07 4.81 3.43
N PRO A 424 -17.05 5.89 2.63
CA PRO A 424 -16.12 6.99 2.84
C PRO A 424 -16.19 7.51 4.28
N LEU A 425 -15.03 7.64 4.92
CA LEU A 425 -14.90 7.98 6.34
C LEU A 425 -14.20 9.32 6.51
N VAL A 426 -14.75 10.19 7.37
CA VAL A 426 -14.12 11.46 7.78
C VAL A 426 -13.95 11.46 9.29
N ALA A 427 -12.78 11.85 9.79
CA ALA A 427 -12.48 11.89 11.22
C ALA A 427 -12.22 13.32 11.71
N VAL A 428 -13.04 13.82 12.64
CA VAL A 428 -12.80 15.07 13.37
C VAL A 428 -12.30 14.72 14.77
N ASN A 429 -10.98 14.79 14.96
CA ASN A 429 -10.33 14.35 16.18
C ASN A 429 -10.43 15.39 17.30
N LEU A 430 -10.84 14.95 18.48
CA LEU A 430 -11.02 15.75 19.70
C LEU A 430 -10.08 15.33 20.84
N THR A 431 -9.14 14.41 20.61
CA THR A 431 -8.18 13.93 21.62
C THR A 431 -6.77 13.78 21.07
N ALA A 432 -5.76 14.09 21.89
CA ALA A 432 -4.36 13.90 21.55
C ALA A 432 -3.82 12.61 22.18
N GLY A 433 -4.19 11.45 21.63
CA GLY A 433 -3.65 10.16 22.10
C GLY A 433 -3.63 9.06 21.05
N THR A 434 -4.82 8.62 20.60
CA THR A 434 -4.92 7.35 19.89
C THR A 434 -4.28 7.35 18.49
N GLY A 435 -4.33 8.46 17.76
CA GLY A 435 -3.83 8.53 16.38
C GLY A 435 -4.70 7.79 15.35
N THR A 436 -5.85 7.26 15.77
CA THR A 436 -6.79 6.50 14.92
C THR A 436 -7.30 7.29 13.71
N GLU A 437 -7.28 8.62 13.76
CA GLU A 437 -7.65 9.45 12.61
C GLU A 437 -6.64 9.39 11.44
N VAL A 438 -5.47 8.78 11.66
CA VAL A 438 -4.40 8.62 10.66
C VAL A 438 -3.88 7.18 10.58
N ASP A 439 -4.68 6.18 10.98
CA ASP A 439 -4.30 4.76 10.87
C ASP A 439 -5.45 3.88 10.33
N ARG A 440 -5.15 2.59 10.16
CA ARG A 440 -6.06 1.56 9.66
C ARG A 440 -6.57 0.58 10.72
N PHE A 441 -6.54 0.97 11.99
CA PHE A 441 -6.93 0.13 13.11
C PHE A 441 -8.26 0.59 13.69
N ALA A 442 -9.05 -0.34 14.23
CA ALA A 442 -10.20 -0.01 15.05
C ALA A 442 -10.35 -1.05 16.15
N VAL A 443 -10.73 -0.61 17.36
CA VAL A 443 -10.88 -1.47 18.53
C VAL A 443 -12.28 -1.32 19.11
N VAL A 444 -13.00 -2.44 19.24
CA VAL A 444 -14.36 -2.49 19.79
C VAL A 444 -14.50 -3.65 20.76
N SER A 445 -15.17 -3.42 21.88
CA SER A 445 -15.40 -4.43 22.91
C SER A 445 -16.59 -5.33 22.59
N LEU A 446 -16.38 -6.64 22.66
CA LEU A 446 -17.41 -7.69 22.58
C LEU A 446 -17.70 -8.22 23.99
N LEU A 447 -18.47 -7.44 24.76
CA LEU A 447 -18.74 -7.70 26.19
C LEU A 447 -19.65 -8.91 26.46
N LYS A 448 -20.27 -9.50 25.43
CA LYS A 448 -21.14 -10.68 25.56
C LYS A 448 -20.40 -12.00 25.39
N GLU A 449 -19.15 -11.98 24.93
CA GLU A 449 -18.32 -13.17 24.87
C GLU A 449 -17.85 -13.55 26.29
N ASP A 450 -17.46 -14.82 26.48
CA ASP A 450 -16.91 -15.32 27.73
C ASP A 450 -15.55 -15.99 27.48
N PRO A 451 -14.42 -15.35 27.89
CA PRO A 451 -14.34 -14.05 28.55
C PRO A 451 -14.72 -12.88 27.63
N PRO A 452 -15.06 -11.69 28.16
CA PRO A 452 -15.30 -10.51 27.34
C PRO A 452 -14.02 -10.13 26.59
N LEU A 453 -14.17 -9.70 25.33
CA LEU A 453 -13.05 -9.46 24.42
C LEU A 453 -12.96 -7.98 24.01
N LYS A 454 -11.75 -7.51 23.70
CA LYS A 454 -11.48 -6.21 23.06
C LYS A 454 -10.55 -6.41 21.85
N PRO A 455 -11.03 -7.11 20.80
CA PRO A 455 -10.24 -7.46 19.62
C PRO A 455 -9.92 -6.24 18.75
N ILE A 456 -8.96 -6.43 17.84
CA ILE A 456 -8.48 -5.42 16.91
C ILE A 456 -8.96 -5.77 15.51
N LEU A 457 -9.49 -4.77 14.80
CA LEU A 457 -9.71 -4.80 13.37
C LEU A 457 -8.56 -4.05 12.68
N VAL A 458 -8.01 -4.64 11.63
CA VAL A 458 -6.96 -4.03 10.79
C VAL A 458 -7.41 -4.14 9.34
N SER A 459 -7.57 -3.02 8.64
CA SER A 459 -7.87 -3.03 7.20
C SER A 459 -7.52 -1.72 6.53
N ASP A 460 -6.84 -1.78 5.38
CA ASP A 460 -6.56 -0.60 4.57
C ASP A 460 -7.86 0.11 4.10
N SER A 461 -9.00 -0.59 4.07
CA SER A 461 -10.30 0.01 3.72
C SER A 461 -10.85 0.98 4.77
N ILE A 462 -10.35 0.93 6.02
CA ILE A 462 -10.83 1.78 7.12
C ILE A 462 -9.94 2.99 7.41
N TYR A 463 -8.95 3.28 6.56
CA TYR A 463 -8.30 4.58 6.59
C TYR A 463 -9.34 5.69 6.38
N PRO A 464 -9.39 6.72 7.23
CA PRO A 464 -10.19 7.90 6.94
C PRO A 464 -9.77 8.51 5.59
N CYS A 465 -10.75 8.91 4.77
CA CYS A 465 -10.49 9.69 3.58
C CYS A 465 -9.83 11.02 3.95
N TYR A 466 -10.43 11.69 4.95
CA TYR A 466 -9.92 12.93 5.52
C TYR A 466 -9.90 12.88 7.03
N SER A 467 -8.92 13.54 7.63
CA SER A 467 -8.90 13.84 9.06
C SER A 467 -8.72 15.32 9.33
N ILE A 468 -9.34 15.79 10.41
CA ILE A 468 -9.27 17.17 10.88
C ILE A 468 -8.75 17.16 12.31
N ASN A 469 -7.60 17.78 12.49
CA ASN A 469 -6.89 17.93 13.75
C ASN A 469 -6.80 19.42 14.11
N ASP A 470 -7.86 19.95 14.73
CA ASP A 470 -7.95 21.35 15.13
C ASP A 470 -7.65 21.52 16.64
N PRO A 471 -6.50 22.09 17.02
CA PRO A 471 -6.12 22.29 18.42
C PRO A 471 -7.12 23.12 19.23
N PHE A 472 -7.88 24.00 18.58
CA PHE A 472 -8.90 24.82 19.25
C PHE A 472 -9.99 23.94 19.87
N LEU A 473 -10.31 22.81 19.25
CA LEU A 473 -11.34 21.89 19.74
C LEU A 473 -10.90 21.12 20.99
N LEU A 474 -9.60 21.01 21.25
CA LEU A 474 -9.04 20.29 22.40
C LEU A 474 -8.97 21.14 23.68
N ARG A 475 -9.23 22.45 23.61
CA ARG A 475 -9.11 23.37 24.75
C ARG A 475 -9.98 22.99 25.95
N THR A 476 -11.12 22.33 25.70
CA THR A 476 -12.05 21.86 26.73
C THR A 476 -11.78 20.42 27.18
N LEU A 477 -10.73 19.77 26.68
CA LEU A 477 -10.37 18.42 27.08
C LEU A 477 -9.95 18.43 28.57
N PRO A 478 -10.58 17.61 29.44
CA PRO A 478 -10.27 17.60 30.87
C PRO A 478 -8.77 17.37 31.15
N PRO A 479 -8.20 17.97 32.20
CA PRO A 479 -6.77 17.80 32.52
C PRO A 479 -6.35 16.35 32.68
N ARG A 480 -7.12 15.54 33.42
CA ARG A 480 -6.83 14.10 33.57
C ARG A 480 -6.82 13.37 32.23
N LEU A 481 -7.80 13.64 31.36
CA LEU A 481 -7.86 13.00 30.05
C LEU A 481 -6.72 13.46 29.14
N THR A 482 -6.28 14.71 29.24
CA THR A 482 -5.10 15.22 28.51
C THR A 482 -3.84 14.43 28.85
N VAL A 483 -3.64 14.10 30.13
CA VAL A 483 -2.51 13.28 30.56
C VAL A 483 -2.66 11.85 30.05
N LEU A 484 -3.83 11.22 30.23
CA LEU A 484 -4.02 9.83 29.85
C LEU A 484 -3.87 9.62 28.33
N THR A 485 -4.32 10.55 27.50
CA THR A 485 -4.15 10.46 26.04
C THR A 485 -2.69 10.70 25.64
N ALA A 486 -1.95 11.57 26.33
CA ALA A 486 -0.52 11.72 26.07
C ALA A 486 0.28 10.47 26.48
N VAL A 487 -0.11 9.81 27.58
CA VAL A 487 0.50 8.52 27.99
C VAL A 487 0.19 7.42 26.98
N ASP A 488 -1.01 7.40 26.42
CA ASP A 488 -1.39 6.50 25.33
C ASP A 488 -0.47 6.68 24.11
N ALA A 489 -0.29 7.92 23.63
CA ALA A 489 0.66 8.23 22.56
C ALA A 489 2.10 7.79 22.87
N LEU A 490 2.55 7.92 24.13
CA LEU A 490 3.86 7.42 24.57
C LEU A 490 3.96 5.89 24.53
N ASN A 491 2.88 5.19 24.86
CA ASN A 491 2.85 3.72 24.76
C ASN A 491 2.91 3.28 23.31
N HIS A 492 2.16 3.93 22.41
CA HIS A 492 2.25 3.66 20.97
C HIS A 492 3.68 3.70 20.46
N VAL A 493 4.40 4.78 20.78
CA VAL A 493 5.76 4.96 20.27
C VAL A 493 6.80 4.13 21.02
N MET A 494 6.58 3.81 22.30
CA MET A 494 7.41 2.84 23.00
C MET A 494 7.39 1.52 22.24
N GLU A 495 6.20 0.97 21.98
CA GLU A 495 6.06 -0.34 21.35
C GLU A 495 6.46 -0.30 19.86
N ALA A 496 6.04 0.72 19.12
CA ALA A 496 6.34 0.86 17.70
C ALA A 496 7.85 0.98 17.41
N CYS A 497 8.62 1.58 18.33
CA CYS A 497 10.08 1.67 18.18
C CYS A 497 10.83 0.44 18.73
N THR A 498 10.18 -0.46 19.47
CA THR A 498 10.83 -1.64 20.07
C THR A 498 10.39 -2.98 19.48
N THR A 499 9.26 -3.03 18.77
CA THR A 499 8.81 -4.18 17.98
C THR A 499 9.87 -4.73 17.03
N SER A 500 9.76 -6.03 16.73
CA SER A 500 10.67 -6.75 15.82
C SER A 500 10.51 -6.31 14.36
N VAL A 501 9.39 -5.68 14.00
CA VAL A 501 9.10 -5.14 12.67
C VAL A 501 9.28 -3.63 12.58
N ARG A 502 10.02 -3.03 13.52
CA ARG A 502 10.30 -1.58 13.55
C ARG A 502 11.02 -1.10 12.28
N THR A 503 10.85 0.18 11.96
CA THR A 503 11.50 0.82 10.82
C THR A 503 12.21 2.09 11.27
N PRO A 504 13.22 2.60 10.51
CA PRO A 504 13.80 3.91 10.80
C PRO A 504 12.75 5.04 10.80
N PHE A 505 11.67 4.88 10.04
CA PHE A 505 10.57 5.84 9.97
C PHE A 505 9.73 5.86 11.26
N SER A 506 9.24 4.69 11.72
CA SER A 506 8.48 4.63 12.97
C SER A 506 9.30 5.07 14.18
N ALA A 507 10.59 4.79 14.18
CA ALA A 507 11.47 5.19 15.26
C ALA A 507 11.82 6.71 15.23
N ALA A 508 11.90 7.33 14.05
CA ALA A 508 12.02 8.79 13.92
C ALA A 508 10.74 9.51 14.40
N LEU A 509 9.57 8.97 14.07
CA LEU A 509 8.29 9.46 14.62
C LEU A 509 8.23 9.30 16.14
N ALA A 510 8.69 8.15 16.65
CA ALA A 510 8.75 7.88 18.09
C ALA A 510 9.60 8.91 18.84
N GLN A 511 10.81 9.18 18.38
CA GLN A 511 11.70 10.16 19.00
C GLN A 511 11.07 11.57 19.06
N ASN A 512 10.43 12.01 17.97
CA ASN A 512 9.75 13.31 17.93
C ASN A 512 8.51 13.34 18.83
N CYS A 513 7.70 12.27 18.83
CA CYS A 513 6.53 12.16 19.72
C CYS A 513 6.95 12.30 21.19
N VAL A 514 7.96 11.55 21.63
CA VAL A 514 8.42 11.60 23.03
C VAL A 514 8.98 12.98 23.40
N GLN A 515 9.78 13.59 22.52
CA GLN A 515 10.29 14.95 22.73
C GLN A 515 9.14 15.96 22.87
N ILE A 516 8.16 15.91 21.98
CA ILE A 516 7.02 16.81 22.00
C ILE A 516 6.21 16.63 23.29
N VAL A 517 5.92 15.39 23.71
CA VAL A 517 5.19 15.13 24.95
C VAL A 517 5.96 15.66 26.16
N ALA A 518 7.28 15.45 26.21
CA ALA A 518 8.12 15.96 27.29
C ALA A 518 8.07 17.49 27.41
N ASP A 519 8.11 18.20 26.27
CA ASP A 519 8.11 19.67 26.25
C ASP A 519 6.73 20.28 26.51
N TRP A 520 5.66 19.67 25.96
CA TRP A 520 4.36 20.32 25.85
C TRP A 520 3.28 19.77 26.78
N LEU A 521 3.39 18.53 27.27
CA LEU A 521 2.43 18.01 28.26
C LEU A 521 2.43 18.84 29.56
N PRO A 522 3.59 19.20 30.16
CA PRO A 522 3.60 20.05 31.36
C PRO A 522 2.94 21.42 31.13
N VAL A 523 3.08 21.98 29.93
CA VAL A 523 2.43 23.24 29.54
C VAL A 523 0.92 23.08 29.49
N ALA A 524 0.40 22.02 28.84
CA ALA A 524 -1.03 21.74 28.76
C ALA A 524 -1.65 21.39 30.12
N MET A 525 -0.89 20.76 31.03
CA MET A 525 -1.33 20.49 32.40
C MET A 525 -1.50 21.77 33.21
N LYS A 526 -0.59 22.74 33.03
CA LYS A 526 -0.66 24.05 33.69
C LYS A 526 -1.74 24.94 33.10
N ASP A 527 -1.88 24.93 31.77
CA ASP A 527 -2.87 25.69 31.03
C ASP A 527 -3.47 24.85 29.89
N GLY A 528 -4.62 24.24 30.19
CA GLY A 528 -5.36 23.42 29.22
C GLY A 528 -5.92 24.21 28.03
N MET A 529 -5.91 25.55 28.07
CA MET A 529 -6.35 26.41 26.98
C MET A 529 -5.21 26.81 26.04
N ASN A 530 -3.96 26.45 26.36
CA ASN A 530 -2.79 26.80 25.56
C ASN A 530 -2.82 26.10 24.19
N LEU A 531 -3.15 26.84 23.13
CA LEU A 531 -3.32 26.32 21.78
C LEU A 531 -2.03 25.71 21.20
N GLN A 532 -0.86 26.23 21.57
CA GLN A 532 0.41 25.69 21.10
C GLN A 532 0.69 24.33 21.73
N ALA A 533 0.45 24.18 23.03
CA ALA A 533 0.54 22.90 23.71
C ALA A 533 -0.47 21.89 23.15
N ARG A 534 -1.72 22.32 22.89
CA ARG A 534 -2.72 21.48 22.22
C ARG A 534 -2.28 21.06 20.83
N TYR A 535 -1.72 21.97 20.03
CA TYR A 535 -1.23 21.67 18.68
C TYR A 535 -0.17 20.59 18.72
N TRP A 536 0.84 20.77 19.56
CA TRP A 536 1.96 19.85 19.61
C TRP A 536 1.57 18.49 20.17
N LEU A 537 0.74 18.43 21.21
CA LEU A 537 0.23 17.14 21.71
C LEU A 537 -0.61 16.41 20.66
N HIS A 538 -1.43 17.15 19.89
CA HIS A 538 -2.23 16.58 18.81
C HIS A 538 -1.31 16.03 17.69
N MET A 539 -0.18 16.69 17.42
CA MET A 539 0.81 16.25 16.44
C MET A 539 1.55 15.00 16.94
N ALA A 540 1.90 14.96 18.23
CA ALA A 540 2.51 13.78 18.84
C ALA A 540 1.60 12.56 18.77
N ALA A 541 0.29 12.73 18.99
CA ALA A 541 -0.68 11.65 18.85
C ALA A 541 -0.76 11.12 17.41
N ALA A 542 -0.83 12.01 16.41
CA ALA A 542 -0.83 11.62 15.01
C ALA A 542 0.49 10.92 14.60
N MET A 543 1.64 11.40 15.08
CA MET A 543 2.93 10.73 14.90
C MET A 543 2.95 9.34 15.56
N GLY A 544 2.35 9.21 16.75
CA GLY A 544 2.18 7.92 17.42
C GLY A 544 1.34 6.95 16.60
N GLY A 545 0.18 7.41 16.10
CA GLY A 545 -0.68 6.67 15.18
C GLY A 545 0.05 6.16 13.95
N MET A 546 0.73 7.07 13.23
CA MET A 546 1.53 6.72 12.05
C MET A 546 2.69 5.77 12.39
N ALA A 547 3.31 5.90 13.56
CA ALA A 547 4.42 5.03 13.95
C ALA A 547 3.96 3.59 14.16
N PHE A 548 2.83 3.37 14.85
CA PHE A 548 2.34 2.02 15.08
C PHE A 548 1.54 1.47 13.90
N ASP A 549 0.98 2.30 13.03
CA ASP A 549 0.40 1.82 11.79
C ASP A 549 1.42 1.06 10.93
N GLU A 550 2.65 1.56 10.95
CA GLU A 550 3.81 1.02 10.26
C GLU A 550 4.46 -0.17 10.97
N SER A 551 4.61 -0.10 12.29
CA SER A 551 5.43 -1.06 13.05
C SER A 551 4.65 -1.90 14.06
N LEU A 552 3.33 -1.74 14.10
CA LEU A 552 2.43 -2.40 15.05
C LEU A 552 2.81 -2.12 16.51
N LEU A 553 2.11 -2.79 17.42
CA LEU A 553 2.27 -2.70 18.87
C LEU A 553 2.57 -4.11 19.42
N HIS A 554 2.85 -4.24 20.71
CA HIS A 554 3.14 -5.55 21.29
C HIS A 554 2.50 -5.75 22.68
N ILE A 555 3.32 -6.09 23.69
CA ILE A 555 2.94 -6.48 25.04
C ILE A 555 1.97 -5.49 25.73
N THR A 556 2.28 -4.19 25.81
CA THR A 556 1.52 -3.24 26.62
C THR A 556 0.08 -3.14 26.15
N HIS A 557 -0.17 -2.93 24.85
CA HIS A 557 -1.54 -2.89 24.34
C HIS A 557 -2.24 -4.25 24.41
N ALA A 558 -1.53 -5.35 24.13
CA ALA A 558 -2.12 -6.68 24.22
C ALA A 558 -2.67 -6.98 25.63
N LEU A 559 -1.91 -6.62 26.66
CA LEU A 559 -2.28 -6.84 28.05
C LEU A 559 -3.34 -5.84 28.51
N GLU A 560 -3.28 -4.59 28.05
CA GLU A 560 -4.27 -3.58 28.42
C GLU A 560 -5.66 -3.91 27.87
N HIS A 561 -5.76 -4.42 26.65
CA HIS A 561 -7.05 -4.76 26.04
C HIS A 561 -7.88 -5.68 26.93
N THR A 562 -7.21 -6.63 27.60
CA THR A 562 -7.80 -7.49 28.64
C THR A 562 -8.33 -6.70 29.83
N LEU A 563 -7.57 -5.72 30.35
CA LEU A 563 -7.99 -4.88 31.48
C LEU A 563 -9.26 -4.09 31.13
N SER A 564 -9.25 -3.42 29.97
CA SER A 564 -10.40 -2.63 29.49
C SER A 564 -11.61 -3.49 29.09
N ALA A 565 -11.41 -4.75 28.69
CA ALA A 565 -12.51 -5.69 28.45
C ALA A 565 -13.19 -6.11 29.77
N LEU A 566 -12.41 -6.30 30.84
CA LEU A 566 -12.88 -6.71 32.15
C LEU A 566 -13.46 -5.55 32.98
N ILE A 567 -12.97 -4.33 32.77
CA ILE A 567 -13.47 -3.10 33.40
C ILE A 567 -13.85 -2.13 32.27
N PRO A 568 -15.09 -2.20 31.74
CA PRO A 568 -15.49 -1.43 30.55
C PRO A 568 -15.39 0.09 30.66
N ASP A 569 -15.36 0.63 31.88
CA ASP A 569 -15.20 2.08 32.13
C ASP A 569 -13.74 2.50 32.39
N LEU A 570 -12.79 1.55 32.36
CA LEU A 570 -11.37 1.85 32.48
C LEU A 570 -10.91 2.66 31.27
N ALA A 571 -10.28 3.80 31.52
CA ALA A 571 -9.68 4.61 30.46
C ALA A 571 -8.44 3.89 29.92
N HIS A 572 -8.35 3.71 28.60
CA HIS A 572 -7.27 2.98 27.92
C HIS A 572 -5.86 3.43 28.36
N GLY A 573 -5.58 4.73 28.26
CA GLY A 573 -4.29 5.30 28.69
C GLY A 573 -3.96 5.11 30.17
N LEU A 574 -4.97 4.92 31.03
CA LEU A 574 -4.75 4.57 32.44
C LEU A 574 -4.36 3.09 32.58
N GLY A 575 -5.06 2.20 31.87
CA GLY A 575 -4.71 0.79 31.75
C GLY A 575 -3.26 0.60 31.33
N LEU A 576 -2.85 1.28 30.25
CA LEU A 576 -1.48 1.28 29.73
C LEU A 576 -0.49 1.76 30.79
N ALA A 577 -0.76 2.91 31.43
CA ALA A 577 0.13 3.49 32.45
C ALA A 577 0.42 2.55 33.63
N MET A 578 -0.56 1.72 34.03
CA MET A 578 -0.39 0.80 35.16
C MET A 578 0.61 -0.33 34.88
N ILE A 579 0.76 -0.73 33.62
CA ILE A 579 1.61 -1.87 33.23
C ILE A 579 2.86 -1.46 32.44
N GLN A 580 2.87 -0.27 31.81
CA GLN A 580 3.97 0.23 30.99
C GLN A 580 5.33 0.18 31.70
N PRO A 581 5.48 0.57 32.98
CA PRO A 581 6.78 0.47 33.66
C PRO A 581 7.30 -0.96 33.78
N ALA A 582 6.41 -1.94 34.03
CA ALA A 582 6.78 -3.34 34.12
C ALA A 582 7.19 -3.90 32.74
N VAL A 583 6.46 -3.52 31.69
CA VAL A 583 6.82 -3.87 30.30
C VAL A 583 8.17 -3.26 29.91
N MET A 584 8.40 -1.97 30.21
CA MET A 584 9.70 -1.32 29.95
C MET A 584 10.84 -2.10 30.60
N GLY A 585 10.70 -2.49 31.88
CA GLY A 585 11.71 -3.31 32.57
C GLY A 585 11.90 -4.69 31.93
N HIS A 586 10.83 -5.31 31.43
CA HIS A 586 10.87 -6.61 30.79
C HIS A 586 11.62 -6.59 29.44
N ILE A 587 11.37 -5.57 28.61
CA ILE A 587 11.98 -5.47 27.26
C ILE A 587 13.36 -4.80 27.28
N TRP A 588 13.69 -4.03 28.31
CA TRP A 588 14.94 -3.27 28.42
C TRP A 588 16.21 -4.09 28.15
N PRO A 589 16.38 -5.34 28.62
CA PRO A 589 17.58 -6.12 28.33
C PRO A 589 17.88 -6.30 26.84
N ALA A 590 16.85 -6.28 25.98
CA ALA A 590 17.01 -6.45 24.53
C ALA A 590 17.08 -5.11 23.77
N VAL A 591 16.35 -4.09 24.23
CA VAL A 591 16.14 -2.83 23.50
C VAL A 591 16.46 -1.58 24.32
N GLY A 592 17.21 -1.72 25.40
CA GLY A 592 17.55 -0.63 26.32
C GLY A 592 18.28 0.52 25.64
N ASN A 593 19.13 0.26 24.64
CA ASN A 593 19.81 1.29 23.83
C ASN A 593 18.82 2.17 23.06
N ILE A 594 17.75 1.58 22.52
CA ILE A 594 16.67 2.28 21.82
C ILE A 594 15.88 3.12 22.80
N LEU A 595 15.39 2.50 23.88
CA LEU A 595 14.58 3.19 24.89
C LEU A 595 15.34 4.30 25.60
N ALA A 596 16.61 4.09 25.95
CA ALA A 596 17.45 5.13 26.55
C ALA A 596 17.62 6.34 25.63
N THR A 597 17.63 6.13 24.30
CA THR A 597 17.73 7.20 23.31
C THR A 597 16.40 7.93 23.12
N VAL A 598 15.34 7.17 22.84
CA VAL A 598 14.00 7.71 22.51
C VAL A 598 13.35 8.36 23.73
N PHE A 599 13.48 7.75 24.91
CA PHE A 599 12.88 8.24 26.16
C PHE A 599 13.78 9.17 26.97
N ALA A 600 14.97 9.52 26.50
CA ALA A 600 15.86 10.49 27.16
C ALA A 600 15.17 11.80 27.60
N PRO A 601 14.23 12.39 26.83
CA PRO A 601 13.54 13.63 27.24
C PRO A 601 12.66 13.46 28.50
N ILE A 602 12.21 12.24 28.77
CA ILE A 602 11.30 11.90 29.88
C ILE A 602 12.05 11.25 31.06
N ILE A 603 12.94 10.31 30.75
CA ILE A 603 13.78 9.58 31.71
C ILE A 603 15.26 9.66 31.29
N PRO A 604 15.95 10.79 31.54
CA PRO A 604 17.33 10.97 31.11
C PRO A 604 18.34 10.15 31.93
N GLY A 605 19.55 9.99 31.39
CA GLY A 605 20.71 9.49 32.14
C GLY A 605 20.96 7.98 32.07
N PHE A 606 20.25 7.27 31.20
CA PHE A 606 20.45 5.83 30.95
C PHE A 606 21.41 5.58 29.78
N LYS A 607 22.17 4.48 29.85
CA LYS A 607 23.04 4.04 28.75
C LYS A 607 22.40 2.95 27.90
N GLY A 608 21.31 2.34 28.39
CA GLY A 608 20.60 1.28 27.70
C GLY A 608 21.21 -0.10 27.92
N VAL A 609 22.00 -0.30 28.97
CA VAL A 609 22.59 -1.61 29.28
C VAL A 609 21.60 -2.49 30.06
N PRO A 610 21.64 -3.84 29.92
CA PRO A 610 20.65 -4.72 30.54
C PRO A 610 20.49 -4.56 32.06
N SER A 611 21.58 -4.27 32.77
CA SER A 611 21.56 -4.06 34.24
C SER A 611 20.76 -2.84 34.70
N GLU A 612 20.39 -1.93 33.79
CA GLU A 612 19.60 -0.73 34.10
C GLU A 612 18.08 -0.98 34.10
N ALA A 613 17.61 -2.17 33.69
CA ALA A 613 16.19 -2.47 33.49
C ALA A 613 15.26 -2.05 34.66
N ALA A 614 15.59 -2.45 35.89
CA ALA A 614 14.80 -2.12 37.08
C ALA A 614 14.81 -0.61 37.38
N LYS A 615 15.92 0.07 37.12
CA LYS A 615 16.05 1.52 37.34
C LYS A 615 15.25 2.31 36.30
N ALA A 616 15.26 1.88 35.05
CA ALA A 616 14.47 2.49 33.98
C ALA A 616 12.96 2.34 34.23
N SER A 617 12.52 1.14 34.61
CA SER A 617 11.15 0.88 35.06
C SER A 617 10.72 1.82 36.20
N GLY A 618 11.55 1.96 37.24
CA GLY A 618 11.29 2.87 38.36
C GLY A 618 11.25 4.34 37.97
N ALA A 619 12.12 4.77 37.05
CA ALA A 619 12.16 6.13 36.53
C ALA A 619 10.89 6.48 35.75
N LEU A 620 10.41 5.59 34.87
CA LEU A 620 9.16 5.79 34.14
C LEU A 620 7.97 5.88 35.09
N LYS A 621 7.91 5.01 36.11
CA LYS A 621 6.87 5.07 37.15
C LYS A 621 6.89 6.41 37.90
N THR A 622 8.07 6.91 38.23
CA THR A 622 8.23 8.22 38.90
C THR A 622 7.76 9.36 37.99
N TRP A 623 8.07 9.30 36.69
CA TRP A 623 7.56 10.28 35.74
C TRP A 623 6.04 10.25 35.62
N LEU A 624 5.42 9.06 35.48
CA LEU A 624 3.96 8.90 35.47
C LEU A 624 3.31 9.52 36.72
N HIS A 625 3.89 9.27 37.90
CA HIS A 625 3.43 9.88 39.14
C HIS A 625 3.56 11.41 39.11
N SER A 626 4.64 11.94 38.53
CA SER A 626 4.87 13.39 38.43
C SER A 626 3.84 14.11 37.54
N VAL A 627 3.26 13.40 36.56
CA VAL A 627 2.16 13.91 35.71
C VAL A 627 0.78 13.56 36.26
N GLY A 628 0.69 13.01 37.47
CA GLY A 628 -0.56 12.74 38.18
C GLY A 628 -1.20 11.39 37.90
N VAL A 629 -0.46 10.44 37.30
CA VAL A 629 -0.90 9.06 37.12
C VAL A 629 -0.27 8.18 38.20
N THR A 630 -1.03 7.90 39.25
CA THR A 630 -0.56 7.14 40.44
C THR A 630 -1.33 5.84 40.66
N ASP A 631 -2.32 5.55 39.83
CA ASP A 631 -3.13 4.33 39.88
C ASP A 631 -2.25 3.09 39.63
N SER A 632 -2.67 1.95 40.20
CA SER A 632 -2.11 0.63 39.91
C SER A 632 -3.21 -0.40 39.69
N LEU A 633 -2.86 -1.59 39.22
CA LEU A 633 -3.84 -2.67 39.04
C LEU A 633 -4.62 -2.95 40.34
N ALA A 634 -3.95 -2.85 41.51
CA ALA A 634 -4.58 -3.00 42.81
C ALA A 634 -5.62 -1.92 43.13
N THR A 635 -5.41 -0.66 42.69
CA THR A 635 -6.40 0.41 42.91
C THR A 635 -7.67 0.23 42.08
N HIS A 636 -7.63 -0.64 41.07
CA HIS A 636 -8.77 -1.03 40.23
C HIS A 636 -9.29 -2.44 40.53
N GLY A 637 -8.90 -3.01 41.69
CA GLY A 637 -9.49 -4.24 42.22
C GLY A 637 -8.85 -5.55 41.76
N PHE A 638 -7.78 -5.51 40.97
CA PHE A 638 -7.03 -6.72 40.61
C PHE A 638 -6.12 -7.17 41.76
N THR A 639 -6.02 -8.48 41.95
CA THR A 639 -5.18 -9.11 42.98
C THR A 639 -4.33 -10.22 42.37
N GLN A 640 -3.37 -10.75 43.13
CA GLN A 640 -2.55 -11.89 42.69
C GLN A 640 -3.37 -13.11 42.24
N LYS A 641 -4.60 -13.28 42.75
CA LYS A 641 -5.51 -14.36 42.36
C LYS A 641 -6.06 -14.19 40.94
N ASP A 642 -6.06 -12.97 40.42
CA ASP A 642 -6.57 -12.64 39.09
C ASP A 642 -5.55 -12.86 37.98
N VAL A 643 -4.26 -13.00 38.29
CA VAL A 643 -3.17 -13.08 37.29
C VAL A 643 -3.41 -14.21 36.28
N ALA A 644 -3.74 -15.41 36.74
CA ALA A 644 -4.01 -16.54 35.85
C ALA A 644 -5.22 -16.26 34.92
N ARG A 645 -6.23 -15.56 35.44
CA ARG A 645 -7.40 -15.15 34.66
C ARG A 645 -7.03 -14.10 33.62
N LEU A 646 -6.20 -13.11 33.98
CA LEU A 646 -5.73 -12.06 33.06
C LEU A 646 -4.90 -12.64 31.90
N VAL A 647 -3.99 -13.57 32.19
CA VAL A 647 -3.22 -14.27 31.16
C VAL A 647 -4.16 -15.06 30.24
N HIS A 648 -5.09 -15.83 30.81
CA HIS A 648 -6.08 -16.57 30.02
C HIS A 648 -6.93 -15.65 29.13
N CYS A 649 -7.47 -14.56 29.67
CA CYS A 649 -8.26 -13.60 28.90
C CYS A 649 -7.46 -12.96 27.76
N THR A 650 -6.17 -12.66 27.98
CA THR A 650 -5.29 -12.10 26.94
C THR A 650 -5.11 -13.09 25.80
N ARG A 651 -4.86 -14.38 26.10
CA ARG A 651 -4.74 -15.45 25.10
C ARG A 651 -6.03 -15.73 24.34
N SER A 652 -7.17 -15.61 25.02
CA SER A 652 -8.48 -15.86 24.42
C SER A 652 -8.93 -14.74 23.47
N CYS A 653 -8.26 -13.59 23.44
CA CYS A 653 -8.65 -12.46 22.60
C CYS A 653 -7.98 -12.53 21.20
N PRO A 654 -8.78 -12.55 20.11
CA PRO A 654 -8.24 -12.59 18.75
C PRO A 654 -7.26 -11.44 18.47
N GLY A 655 -6.16 -11.77 17.80
CA GLY A 655 -5.11 -10.83 17.41
C GLY A 655 -4.01 -10.58 18.46
N MET A 656 -4.26 -10.91 19.74
CA MET A 656 -3.27 -10.65 20.80
C MET A 656 -2.00 -11.49 20.63
N ASP A 657 -2.10 -12.76 20.22
CA ASP A 657 -0.93 -13.60 19.94
C ASP A 657 -0.05 -13.01 18.83
N GLY A 658 -0.64 -12.34 17.84
CA GLY A 658 0.08 -11.64 16.78
C GLY A 658 0.91 -10.49 17.34
N LEU A 659 0.32 -9.65 18.20
CA LEU A 659 1.04 -8.56 18.88
C LEU A 659 2.15 -9.08 19.81
N LEU A 660 1.88 -10.14 20.56
CA LEU A 660 2.88 -10.74 21.46
C LEU A 660 4.05 -11.36 20.67
N SER A 661 3.81 -11.89 19.47
CA SER A 661 4.83 -12.53 18.63
C SER A 661 5.88 -11.57 18.07
N ILE A 662 5.54 -10.29 17.94
CA ILE A 662 6.43 -9.24 17.43
C ILE A 662 7.10 -8.42 18.54
N SER A 663 6.94 -8.82 19.79
CA SER A 663 7.70 -8.28 20.91
C SER A 663 9.22 -8.49 20.70
N PRO A 664 10.08 -7.53 21.11
CA PRO A 664 11.55 -7.71 21.06
C PRO A 664 12.07 -8.84 21.96
N VAL A 665 11.25 -9.30 22.91
CA VAL A 665 11.55 -10.42 23.81
C VAL A 665 10.36 -11.40 23.82
N PRO A 666 10.59 -12.72 23.90
CA PRO A 666 9.50 -13.69 23.98
C PRO A 666 8.57 -13.41 25.17
N CYS A 667 7.29 -13.19 24.89
CA CYS A 667 6.27 -12.94 25.92
C CYS A 667 5.33 -14.16 26.05
N GLY A 668 5.78 -15.15 26.84
CA GLY A 668 4.97 -16.31 27.22
C GLY A 668 4.06 -16.03 28.43
N ASP A 669 3.32 -17.05 28.86
CA ASP A 669 2.38 -16.96 29.99
C ASP A 669 3.05 -16.51 31.29
N ASP A 670 4.25 -17.01 31.57
CA ASP A 670 5.04 -16.61 32.74
C ASP A 670 5.48 -15.13 32.68
N ALA A 671 5.82 -14.63 31.48
CA ALA A 671 6.20 -13.23 31.29
C ALA A 671 5.01 -12.30 31.49
N MET A 672 3.85 -12.64 30.90
CA MET A 672 2.60 -11.92 31.12
C MET A 672 2.20 -11.95 32.60
N ALA A 673 2.30 -13.11 33.25
CA ALA A 673 2.01 -13.26 34.67
C ALA A 673 2.92 -12.39 35.53
N ALA A 674 4.22 -12.30 35.20
CA ALA A 674 5.17 -11.45 35.90
C ALA A 674 4.85 -9.95 35.74
N ILE A 675 4.46 -9.52 34.53
CA ILE A 675 4.05 -8.14 34.25
C ILE A 675 2.77 -7.81 35.04
N PHE A 676 1.75 -8.67 34.98
CA PHE A 676 0.53 -8.48 35.75
C PHE A 676 0.78 -8.55 37.26
N SER A 677 1.78 -9.30 37.74
CA SER A 677 2.12 -9.39 39.17
C SER A 677 2.83 -8.16 39.73
N GLY A 678 3.26 -7.21 38.89
CA GLY A 678 3.85 -5.93 39.31
C GLY A 678 2.88 -4.93 39.95
N MET A 679 1.73 -5.42 40.48
CA MET A 679 0.57 -4.65 40.97
C MET A 679 0.84 -3.71 42.15
#